data_AF-A0A2N3Y7M1-F1
#
_entry.id   AF-A0A2N3Y7M1-F1
#
_cell.length_a   1.000
_cell.length_b   1.000
_cell.length_c   1.000
_cell.angle_alpha   90.00
_cell.angle_beta   90.00
_cell.angle_gamma   90.00
#
_symmetry.space_group_name_H-M   'P 1'
#
loop_
_entity.id
_entity.type
_entity.pdbx_description
1 polymer ?
#
loop_
_entity_poly.entity_id
_entity_poly.type
_entity_poly.pdbx_seq_one_letter_code
_entity_poly.pdbx_strand_id
1 'polypeptide(L)'
;MGLLPAEVPDIPEARSEIVPARLARKLGPLFGVPWERGPFGPQTWVSDYNKITLSEIARGAPLRTRGRAKAPVADPDTWAIVDRIAVTGPGGSLPNEIPNATLNRFGPDTKAAVVLTATNRLLVPVVNAVESAMGLFVAADGSELPVRSRLAAWAALVLEAFRTQPALVAAAIRARTIQRELLVDWYLPLAGASAELPLTRCEVGGPHADGGAGTSSRPRDLQLADHTVRLLGSDVPGEVVDRFLRELMAIGTQRSSSHLWLSERRPGQLVVEALVPPTEQVDRYVEQVAHLLDRDSSPTGVLPRIPKASELGELPVLARRAVLIGLLTVLRQVQFDAEGREQTRGAIVPLLAEVATVARECLGDGDPLTVLARCRAADMTVHTLRHDRRNDLAGAVEELMAQVERCIELAEEGVVDRGAAAEAVSSANVEINIVRRTNAADPEAKLPPPAELDDWLRRTWDAYQRILQITPDWPTDPDSRLAVGHHLHNYASYLASHPDDESDLLAAVELFANTVIPARELYWKRTQSFLPLRQSLQVATRATTTLSRLAAEAGQPAQAARWAECGHGWICQALDDRETAALLARPTEPAAHFCLLAVPALLAAVDAGVAGPDEVERSERLLAVAEDWVRRVTGGSEASYSHYHLMADLRRRLDAIWT
;
A
#
# COMPACT_ATOMS: atom_id res chain seq x y z
N MET A 1 9.20 5.21 12.98
CA MET A 1 9.72 3.82 13.05
C MET A 1 8.83 2.91 12.22
N GLY A 2 9.40 1.91 11.55
CA GLY A 2 8.60 0.92 10.81
C GLY A 2 7.94 -0.10 11.74
N LEU A 3 6.90 -0.79 11.25
CA LEU A 3 6.07 -1.67 12.09
C LEU A 3 6.72 -3.04 12.26
N LEU A 4 7.31 -3.57 11.20
CA LEU A 4 8.07 -4.83 11.17
C LEU A 4 9.51 -4.59 10.67
N PRO A 5 10.36 -3.91 11.46
CA PRO A 5 11.71 -3.56 11.04
C PRO A 5 12.65 -4.76 11.02
N ALA A 6 13.52 -4.79 10.02
CA ALA A 6 14.73 -5.60 10.07
C ALA A 6 15.65 -5.12 11.20
N GLU A 7 16.38 -6.04 11.83
CA GLU A 7 17.27 -5.73 12.95
C GLU A 7 18.70 -6.19 12.65
N VAL A 8 19.66 -5.32 12.95
CA VAL A 8 21.07 -5.69 12.85
C VAL A 8 21.45 -6.59 14.03
N PRO A 9 21.83 -7.86 13.81
CA PRO A 9 21.96 -8.84 14.87
C PRO A 9 23.23 -8.63 15.70
N ASP A 10 23.23 -9.19 16.90
CA ASP A 10 24.47 -9.45 17.62
C ASP A 10 25.30 -10.59 16.98
N ILE A 11 26.61 -10.59 17.23
CA ILE A 11 27.46 -11.71 16.81
C ILE A 11 27.25 -12.85 17.81
N PRO A 12 26.70 -13.99 17.36
CA PRO A 12 26.47 -15.13 18.23
C PRO A 12 27.77 -15.87 18.54
N GLU A 13 27.75 -16.68 19.59
CA GLU A 13 28.88 -17.55 19.96
C GLU A 13 29.03 -18.76 19.02
N ALA A 14 27.91 -19.22 18.45
CA ALA A 14 27.86 -20.37 17.55
C ALA A 14 28.63 -20.08 16.25
N ARG A 15 29.72 -20.84 16.00
CA ARG A 15 30.63 -20.62 14.87
C ARG A 15 29.96 -20.61 13.50
N SER A 16 28.91 -21.42 13.31
CA SER A 16 28.12 -21.50 12.07
C SER A 16 27.34 -20.22 11.77
N GLU A 17 27.00 -19.42 12.78
CA GLU A 17 26.16 -18.23 12.66
C GLU A 17 26.96 -16.92 12.62
N ILE A 18 28.25 -16.96 12.96
CA ILE A 18 29.13 -15.77 12.99
C ILE A 18 29.19 -15.09 11.61
N VAL A 19 29.36 -15.86 10.53
CA VAL A 19 29.52 -15.29 9.18
C VAL A 19 28.21 -14.61 8.73
N PRO A 20 27.03 -15.27 8.78
CA PRO A 20 25.75 -14.60 8.50
C PRO A 20 25.54 -13.31 9.30
N ALA A 21 25.83 -13.32 10.61
CA ALA A 21 25.67 -12.15 11.46
C ALA A 21 26.64 -11.00 11.08
N ARG A 22 27.89 -11.32 10.72
CA ARG A 22 28.85 -10.34 10.19
C ARG A 22 28.37 -9.73 8.88
N LEU A 23 27.87 -10.55 7.95
CA LEU A 23 27.35 -10.05 6.68
C LEU A 23 26.13 -9.15 6.90
N ALA A 24 25.20 -9.54 7.77
CA ALA A 24 24.04 -8.73 8.16
C ALA A 24 24.43 -7.34 8.69
N ARG A 25 25.43 -7.28 9.58
CA ARG A 25 25.98 -6.01 10.12
C ARG A 25 26.59 -5.09 9.06
N LYS A 26 27.07 -5.65 7.95
CA LYS A 26 27.59 -4.85 6.83
C LYS A 26 26.51 -4.46 5.84
N LEU A 27 25.61 -5.40 5.54
CA LEU A 27 24.54 -5.21 4.56
C LEU A 27 23.45 -4.25 5.07
N GLY A 28 23.08 -4.33 6.35
CA GLY A 28 21.98 -3.53 6.91
C GLY A 28 22.10 -2.03 6.60
N PRO A 29 23.19 -1.35 7.01
CA PRO A 29 23.38 0.06 6.73
C PRO A 29 23.41 0.42 5.24
N LEU A 30 23.85 -0.48 4.36
CA LEU A 30 23.89 -0.26 2.91
C LEU A 30 22.50 -0.20 2.26
N PHE A 31 21.48 -0.70 2.94
CA PHE A 31 20.09 -0.77 2.47
C PHE A 31 19.11 -0.05 3.40
N GLY A 32 19.59 0.92 4.19
CA GLY A 32 18.74 1.78 5.01
C GLY A 32 18.38 1.24 6.40
N VAL A 33 18.92 0.08 6.81
CA VAL A 33 18.67 -0.46 8.16
C VAL A 33 19.57 0.25 9.17
N PRO A 34 19.01 0.97 10.15
CA PRO A 34 19.81 1.70 11.12
C PRO A 34 20.60 0.77 12.04
N TRP A 35 21.83 1.20 12.38
CA TRP A 35 22.67 0.52 13.37
C TRP A 35 23.37 1.54 14.26
N GLU A 36 22.67 2.01 15.29
CA GLU A 36 23.14 3.08 16.19
C GLU A 36 24.51 2.78 16.83
N ARG A 37 24.78 1.51 17.14
CA ARG A 37 26.06 1.04 17.73
C ARG A 37 27.08 0.62 16.67
N GLY A 38 26.82 0.91 15.40
CA GLY A 38 27.68 0.55 14.28
C GLY A 38 28.94 1.40 14.21
N PRO A 39 29.96 0.94 13.44
CA PRO A 39 31.21 1.68 13.30
C PRO A 39 31.04 3.03 12.60
N PHE A 40 29.96 3.21 11.83
CA PHE A 40 29.63 4.47 11.13
C PHE A 40 28.54 5.27 11.85
N GLY A 41 28.22 4.93 13.11
CA GLY A 41 27.11 5.52 13.87
C GLY A 41 25.76 5.29 13.18
N PRO A 42 24.83 6.26 13.21
CA PRO A 42 23.48 6.13 12.66
C PRO A 42 23.44 6.14 11.12
N GLN A 43 24.58 6.25 10.45
CA GLN A 43 24.64 6.45 9.01
C GLN A 43 24.14 5.24 8.25
N THR A 44 23.31 5.53 7.25
CA THR A 44 22.80 4.54 6.32
C THR A 44 22.88 5.07 4.90
N TRP A 45 22.88 4.13 3.96
CA TRP A 45 22.84 4.35 2.53
C TRP A 45 21.67 3.57 1.94
N VAL A 46 21.27 3.93 0.73
CA VAL A 46 20.32 3.17 -0.07
C VAL A 46 21.02 2.75 -1.35
N SER A 47 21.60 1.56 -1.32
CA SER A 47 22.40 1.03 -2.42
C SER A 47 21.52 0.31 -3.45
N ASP A 48 21.81 0.51 -4.73
CA ASP A 48 21.20 -0.28 -5.80
C ASP A 48 21.89 -1.66 -5.91
N TYR A 49 21.13 -2.73 -5.77
CA TYR A 49 21.61 -4.11 -5.89
C TYR A 49 22.40 -4.38 -7.18
N ASN A 50 22.03 -3.72 -8.28
CA ASN A 50 22.70 -3.90 -9.57
C ASN A 50 24.09 -3.25 -9.61
N LYS A 51 24.30 -2.21 -8.80
CA LYS A 51 25.53 -1.41 -8.79
C LYS A 51 26.46 -1.78 -7.65
N ILE A 52 25.91 -2.30 -6.55
CA ILE A 52 26.71 -2.67 -5.39
C ILE A 52 27.66 -3.83 -5.70
N THR A 53 28.88 -3.69 -5.22
CA THR A 53 29.97 -4.64 -5.38
C THR A 53 30.18 -5.48 -4.12
N LEU A 54 30.87 -6.62 -4.25
CA LEU A 54 31.27 -7.43 -3.11
C LEU A 54 32.18 -6.67 -2.13
N SER A 55 33.06 -5.80 -2.65
CA SER A 55 33.93 -4.97 -1.83
C SER A 55 33.15 -3.97 -0.98
N GLU A 56 32.09 -3.37 -1.51
CA GLU A 56 31.20 -2.48 -0.76
C GLU A 56 30.46 -3.24 0.34
N ILE A 57 29.97 -4.45 0.04
CA ILE A 57 29.35 -5.33 1.02
C ILE A 57 30.35 -5.76 2.11
N ALA A 58 31.58 -6.11 1.75
CA ALA A 58 32.63 -6.50 2.71
C ALA A 58 32.92 -5.39 3.73
N ARG A 59 32.94 -4.14 3.25
CA ARG A 59 33.20 -2.93 4.01
C ARG A 59 32.00 -2.46 4.82
N GLY A 60 30.79 -2.64 4.28
CA GLY A 60 29.54 -2.10 4.80
C GLY A 60 29.35 -0.61 4.52
N ALA A 61 30.03 -0.08 3.49
CA ALA A 61 29.93 1.32 3.06
C ALA A 61 30.24 1.44 1.55
N PRO A 62 29.62 2.40 0.83
CA PRO A 62 29.86 2.59 -0.60
C PRO A 62 31.30 3.00 -0.93
N LEU A 63 31.78 2.66 -2.13
CA LEU A 63 33.08 3.07 -2.64
C LEU A 63 33.05 4.46 -3.27
N ARG A 64 34.24 5.07 -3.41
CA ARG A 64 34.40 6.32 -4.15
C ARG A 64 34.03 6.12 -5.62
N THR A 65 33.23 7.02 -6.19
CA THR A 65 33.03 7.07 -7.64
C THR A 65 34.26 7.66 -8.32
N ARG A 66 34.57 7.22 -9.56
CA ARG A 66 35.75 7.71 -10.32
C ARG A 66 35.78 9.24 -10.48
N GLY A 67 34.63 9.90 -10.52
CA GLY A 67 34.52 11.36 -10.60
C GLY A 67 34.82 12.12 -9.30
N ARG A 68 34.85 11.45 -8.14
CA ARG A 68 35.16 12.03 -6.81
C ARG A 68 36.51 11.58 -6.25
N ALA A 69 37.40 11.07 -7.12
CA ALA A 69 38.71 10.53 -6.70
C ALA A 69 39.63 11.56 -5.99
N LYS A 70 39.35 12.86 -6.12
CA LYS A 70 40.11 13.96 -5.49
C LYS A 70 39.66 14.33 -4.05
N ALA A 71 38.69 13.63 -3.47
CA ALA A 71 38.26 13.87 -2.08
C ALA A 71 39.39 13.56 -1.08
N PRO A 72 39.47 14.29 0.07
CA PRO A 72 40.55 14.13 1.04
C PRO A 72 40.68 12.69 1.51
N VAL A 73 41.92 12.23 1.65
CA VAL A 73 42.28 10.93 2.22
C VAL A 73 42.32 11.11 3.74
N ALA A 74 41.87 10.09 4.49
CA ALA A 74 42.04 10.12 5.94
C ALA A 74 43.54 10.03 6.31
N ASP A 75 43.89 10.39 7.54
CA ASP A 75 45.27 10.25 8.01
C ASP A 75 45.74 8.78 7.92
N PRO A 76 47.06 8.52 7.78
CA PRO A 76 47.61 7.16 7.76
C PRO A 76 47.07 6.31 8.92
N ASP A 77 46.72 5.06 8.64
CA ASP A 77 46.13 4.11 9.60
C ASP A 77 44.79 4.53 10.25
N THR A 78 44.16 5.61 9.75
CA THR A 78 42.82 6.05 10.20
C THR A 78 41.77 5.92 9.10
N TRP A 79 40.51 6.16 9.47
CA TRP A 79 39.39 6.25 8.55
C TRP A 79 38.48 7.42 8.93
N ALA A 80 37.77 7.95 7.94
CA ALA A 80 36.81 9.04 8.13
C ALA A 80 35.63 8.88 7.16
N ILE A 81 34.52 9.57 7.44
CA ILE A 81 33.43 9.74 6.48
C ILE A 81 33.53 11.13 5.87
N VAL A 82 33.75 11.19 4.56
CA VAL A 82 33.84 12.43 3.78
C VAL A 82 32.79 12.37 2.69
N ASP A 83 31.91 13.38 2.61
CA ASP A 83 30.83 13.44 1.62
C ASP A 83 29.99 12.15 1.54
N ARG A 84 29.68 11.57 2.70
CA ARG A 84 28.97 10.29 2.87
C ARG A 84 29.71 9.03 2.39
N ILE A 85 31.01 9.11 2.15
CA ILE A 85 31.84 7.97 1.73
C ILE A 85 32.82 7.64 2.86
N ALA A 86 32.89 6.36 3.24
CA ALA A 86 33.88 5.89 4.20
C ALA A 86 35.25 5.72 3.50
N VAL A 87 36.22 6.53 3.91
CA VAL A 87 37.56 6.60 3.32
C VAL A 87 38.61 6.18 4.34
N THR A 88 39.63 5.46 3.88
CA THR A 88 40.76 5.00 4.72
C THR A 88 42.04 5.73 4.31
N GLY A 89 42.97 5.86 5.25
CA GLY A 89 44.35 6.24 4.96
C GLY A 89 45.08 5.18 4.12
N PRO A 90 46.24 5.50 3.54
CA PRO A 90 47.06 4.54 2.81
C PRO A 90 47.36 3.30 3.68
N GLY A 91 47.05 2.09 3.18
CA GLY A 91 47.26 0.83 3.91
C GLY A 91 46.22 0.50 4.97
N GLY A 92 45.28 1.41 5.28
CA GLY A 92 44.24 1.21 6.29
C GLY A 92 43.01 0.44 5.76
N SER A 93 42.34 -0.30 6.66
CA SER A 93 41.06 -0.98 6.43
C SER A 93 39.92 -0.34 7.21
N LEU A 94 38.68 -0.59 6.81
CA LEU A 94 37.52 -0.13 7.59
C LEU A 94 37.29 -1.07 8.80
N PRO A 95 36.66 -0.57 9.88
CA PRO A 95 36.37 -1.38 11.05
C PRO A 95 35.63 -2.67 10.70
N ASN A 96 36.17 -3.82 11.12
CA ASN A 96 35.59 -5.14 10.91
C ASN A 96 35.31 -5.48 9.43
N GLU A 97 36.12 -4.99 8.49
CA GLU A 97 36.03 -5.37 7.07
C GLU A 97 36.16 -6.89 6.88
N ILE A 98 35.28 -7.48 6.07
CA ILE A 98 35.24 -8.92 5.85
C ILE A 98 36.27 -9.29 4.76
N PRO A 99 37.23 -10.19 5.03
CA PRO A 99 38.21 -10.59 4.02
C PRO A 99 37.55 -11.23 2.80
N ASN A 100 38.02 -10.90 1.59
CA ASN A 100 37.51 -11.49 0.34
C ASN A 100 37.53 -13.03 0.35
N ALA A 101 38.54 -13.64 1.00
CA ALA A 101 38.63 -15.09 1.15
C ALA A 101 37.43 -15.70 1.92
N THR A 102 36.80 -14.94 2.82
CA THR A 102 35.58 -15.37 3.52
C THR A 102 34.36 -15.30 2.60
N LEU A 103 34.26 -14.26 1.77
CA LEU A 103 33.16 -14.11 0.81
C LEU A 103 33.23 -15.15 -0.32
N ASN A 104 34.42 -15.49 -0.80
CA ASN A 104 34.60 -16.48 -1.87
C ASN A 104 34.07 -17.89 -1.52
N ARG A 105 33.77 -18.17 -0.23
CA ARG A 105 33.15 -19.44 0.21
C ARG A 105 31.71 -19.59 -0.27
N PHE A 106 31.04 -18.51 -0.67
CA PHE A 106 29.66 -18.52 -1.14
C PHE A 106 29.52 -18.92 -2.63
N GLY A 107 30.62 -19.30 -3.30
CA GLY A 107 30.59 -19.86 -4.65
C GLY A 107 30.61 -18.82 -5.78
N PRO A 108 30.41 -19.23 -7.05
CA PRO A 108 30.60 -18.36 -8.21
C PRO A 108 29.72 -17.10 -8.19
N ASP A 109 28.49 -17.21 -7.70
CA ASP A 109 27.53 -16.10 -7.59
C ASP A 109 27.48 -15.52 -6.17
N THR A 110 28.69 -15.27 -5.64
CA THR A 110 28.93 -14.82 -4.25
C THR A 110 28.03 -13.66 -3.85
N LYS A 111 27.73 -12.69 -4.74
CA LYS A 111 26.93 -11.50 -4.39
C LYS A 111 25.51 -11.87 -3.98
N ALA A 112 24.82 -12.68 -4.79
CA ALA A 112 23.43 -13.05 -4.51
C ALA A 112 23.35 -13.91 -3.23
N ALA A 113 24.23 -14.90 -3.09
CA ALA A 113 24.30 -15.75 -1.91
C ALA A 113 24.60 -14.95 -0.63
N VAL A 114 25.56 -14.01 -0.67
CA VAL A 114 25.89 -13.14 0.47
C VAL A 114 24.72 -12.23 0.85
N VAL A 115 24.11 -11.56 -0.13
CA VAL A 115 22.97 -10.66 0.10
C VAL A 115 21.81 -11.42 0.73
N LEU A 116 21.44 -12.57 0.15
CA LEU A 116 20.32 -13.36 0.65
C LEU A 116 20.59 -13.93 2.05
N THR A 117 21.82 -14.39 2.33
CA THR A 117 22.22 -14.87 3.67
C THR A 117 22.10 -13.77 4.71
N ALA A 118 22.64 -12.59 4.41
CA ALA A 118 22.60 -11.44 5.30
C ALA A 118 21.16 -10.94 5.53
N THR A 119 20.35 -10.83 4.46
CA THR A 119 18.96 -10.38 4.60
C THR A 119 18.11 -11.38 5.38
N ASN A 120 18.24 -12.69 5.12
CA ASN A 120 17.55 -13.70 5.93
C ASN A 120 17.91 -13.57 7.40
N ARG A 121 19.17 -13.26 7.73
CA ARG A 121 19.58 -13.01 9.11
C ARG A 121 19.01 -11.71 9.69
N LEU A 122 18.97 -10.63 8.91
CA LEU A 122 18.39 -9.33 9.32
C LEU A 122 16.87 -9.43 9.59
N LEU A 123 16.19 -10.33 8.89
CA LEU A 123 14.73 -10.51 8.96
C LEU A 123 14.27 -11.61 9.93
N VAL A 124 15.17 -12.30 10.65
CA VAL A 124 14.78 -13.34 11.62
C VAL A 124 13.70 -12.87 12.61
N PRO A 125 13.81 -11.67 13.23
CA PRO A 125 12.77 -11.21 14.15
C PRO A 125 11.39 -11.05 13.47
N VAL A 126 11.38 -10.65 12.20
CA VAL A 126 10.14 -10.50 11.40
C VAL A 126 9.56 -11.86 11.04
N VAL A 127 10.39 -12.82 10.60
CA VAL A 127 9.96 -14.19 10.29
C VAL A 127 9.30 -14.84 11.51
N ASN A 128 9.95 -14.78 12.67
CA ASN A 128 9.41 -15.31 13.92
C ASN A 128 8.10 -14.62 14.35
N ALA A 129 7.97 -13.32 14.09
CA ALA A 129 6.74 -12.57 14.36
C ALA A 129 5.59 -13.02 13.46
N VAL A 130 5.84 -13.26 12.18
CA VAL A 130 4.84 -13.79 11.24
C VAL A 130 4.41 -15.20 11.64
N GLU A 131 5.36 -16.08 11.99
CA GLU A 131 5.06 -17.43 12.48
C GLU A 131 4.14 -17.42 13.70
N SER A 132 4.47 -16.57 14.68
CA SER A 132 3.68 -16.42 15.89
C SER A 132 2.27 -15.90 15.59
N ALA A 133 2.14 -14.95 14.66
CA ALA A 133 0.87 -14.34 14.32
C ALA A 133 -0.06 -15.27 13.54
N MET A 134 0.48 -16.00 12.55
CA MET A 134 -0.33 -16.89 11.70
C MET A 134 -1.05 -17.99 12.50
N GLY A 135 -0.47 -18.45 13.61
CA GLY A 135 -1.10 -19.43 14.51
C GLY A 135 -2.31 -18.89 15.30
N LEU A 136 -2.54 -17.58 15.30
CA LEU A 136 -3.63 -16.94 16.05
C LEU A 136 -4.81 -16.49 15.17
N PHE A 137 -4.70 -16.66 13.85
CA PHE A 137 -5.74 -16.28 12.89
C PHE A 137 -6.81 -17.38 12.77
N VAL A 138 -7.70 -17.40 13.77
CA VAL A 138 -8.84 -18.33 13.90
C VAL A 138 -10.17 -17.59 13.86
N ALA A 139 -11.24 -18.28 13.47
CA ALA A 139 -12.60 -17.77 13.49
C ALA A 139 -13.12 -17.63 14.93
N ALA A 140 -14.24 -16.92 15.11
CA ALA A 140 -14.85 -16.70 16.41
C ALA A 140 -15.22 -17.99 17.17
N ASP A 141 -15.53 -19.08 16.46
CA ASP A 141 -15.83 -20.40 17.01
C ASP A 141 -14.58 -21.26 17.29
N GLY A 142 -13.39 -20.74 17.00
CA GLY A 142 -12.11 -21.44 17.16
C GLY A 142 -11.71 -22.30 15.97
N SER A 143 -12.52 -22.37 14.91
CA SER A 143 -12.15 -23.04 13.66
C SER A 143 -11.09 -22.24 12.88
N GLU A 144 -10.45 -22.86 11.89
CA GLU A 144 -9.53 -22.15 11.01
C GLU A 144 -10.27 -21.09 10.19
N LEU A 145 -9.67 -19.90 10.06
CA LEU A 145 -10.18 -18.91 9.11
C LEU A 145 -10.10 -19.43 7.67
N PRO A 146 -11.01 -18.98 6.78
CA PRO A 146 -10.94 -19.30 5.36
C PRO A 146 -9.54 -19.03 4.79
N VAL A 147 -9.09 -19.89 3.88
CA VAL A 147 -7.73 -19.81 3.31
C VAL A 147 -7.47 -18.45 2.67
N ARG A 148 -8.50 -17.83 2.06
CA ARG A 148 -8.42 -16.48 1.48
C ARG A 148 -8.11 -15.40 2.51
N SER A 149 -8.68 -15.51 3.71
CA SER A 149 -8.41 -14.58 4.82
C SER A 149 -7.02 -14.78 5.42
N ARG A 150 -6.59 -16.03 5.59
CA ARG A 150 -5.23 -16.35 6.04
C ARG A 150 -4.19 -15.90 5.02
N LEU A 151 -4.46 -16.08 3.72
CA LEU A 151 -3.61 -15.61 2.64
C LEU A 151 -3.49 -14.08 2.64
N ALA A 152 -4.60 -13.36 2.84
CA ALA A 152 -4.59 -11.90 2.95
C ALA A 152 -3.75 -11.44 4.14
N ALA A 153 -3.92 -12.06 5.31
CA ALA A 153 -3.12 -11.76 6.49
C ALA A 153 -1.62 -12.00 6.23
N TRP A 154 -1.25 -13.15 5.66
CA TRP A 154 0.14 -13.46 5.29
C TRP A 154 0.71 -12.43 4.30
N ALA A 155 -0.03 -12.12 3.23
CA ALA A 155 0.40 -11.18 2.22
C ALA A 155 0.59 -9.76 2.80
N ALA A 156 -0.31 -9.31 3.68
CA ALA A 156 -0.18 -8.03 4.36
C ALA A 156 1.04 -7.97 5.28
N LEU A 157 1.37 -9.06 5.97
CA LEU A 157 2.55 -9.12 6.83
C LEU A 157 3.86 -9.05 6.04
N VAL A 158 3.94 -9.78 4.93
CA VAL A 158 5.10 -9.73 4.03
C VAL A 158 5.19 -8.36 3.33
N LEU A 159 4.05 -7.78 2.94
CA LEU A 159 3.98 -6.42 2.39
C LEU A 159 4.44 -5.38 3.43
N GLU A 160 4.05 -5.51 4.68
CA GLU A 160 4.45 -4.58 5.75
C GLU A 160 5.95 -4.64 6.03
N ALA A 161 6.55 -5.83 5.98
CA ALA A 161 8.00 -5.99 6.04
C ALA A 161 8.70 -5.34 4.84
N PHE A 162 8.15 -5.48 3.63
CA PHE A 162 8.63 -4.77 2.44
C PHE A 162 8.51 -3.25 2.62
N ARG A 163 7.35 -2.75 3.05
CA ARG A 163 7.07 -1.32 3.24
C ARG A 163 8.03 -0.70 4.27
N THR A 164 8.36 -1.45 5.31
CA THR A 164 9.30 -1.02 6.35
C THR A 164 10.76 -1.01 5.85
N GLN A 165 11.16 -1.91 4.95
CA GLN A 165 12.52 -1.99 4.39
C GLN A 165 12.55 -2.25 2.87
N PRO A 166 12.08 -1.31 2.02
CA PRO A 166 11.84 -1.60 0.60
C PRO A 166 13.13 -1.98 -0.15
N ALA A 167 14.21 -1.24 0.10
CA ALA A 167 15.49 -1.48 -0.56
C ALA A 167 16.10 -2.84 -0.20
N LEU A 168 16.05 -3.22 1.07
CA LEU A 168 16.59 -4.49 1.57
C LEU A 168 15.81 -5.68 0.99
N VAL A 169 14.46 -5.61 1.06
CA VAL A 169 13.61 -6.71 0.59
C VAL A 169 13.67 -6.83 -0.93
N ALA A 170 13.68 -5.72 -1.68
CA ALA A 170 13.86 -5.76 -3.14
C ALA A 170 15.21 -6.37 -3.56
N ALA A 171 16.30 -6.04 -2.85
CA ALA A 171 17.60 -6.65 -3.07
C ALA A 171 17.59 -8.16 -2.78
N ALA A 172 16.89 -8.58 -1.72
CA ALA A 172 16.76 -9.98 -1.37
C ALA A 172 15.90 -10.78 -2.36
N ILE A 173 14.83 -10.19 -2.91
CA ILE A 173 14.03 -10.81 -3.97
C ILE A 173 14.89 -11.06 -5.20
N ARG A 174 15.69 -10.07 -5.63
CA ARG A 174 16.63 -10.25 -6.76
C ARG A 174 17.68 -11.33 -6.47
N ALA A 175 18.25 -11.30 -5.27
CA ALA A 175 19.24 -12.29 -4.85
C ALA A 175 18.64 -13.71 -4.82
N ARG A 176 17.42 -13.87 -4.31
CA ARG A 176 16.66 -15.12 -4.33
C ARG A 176 16.41 -15.63 -5.75
N THR A 177 15.95 -14.77 -6.67
CA THR A 177 15.73 -15.17 -8.08
C THR A 177 17.01 -15.73 -8.69
N ILE A 178 18.13 -15.03 -8.54
CA ILE A 178 19.44 -15.47 -9.06
C ILE A 178 19.85 -16.80 -8.43
N GLN A 179 19.77 -16.93 -7.09
CA GLN A 179 20.13 -18.17 -6.41
C GLN A 179 19.25 -19.35 -6.84
N ARG A 180 17.93 -19.15 -7.00
CA ARG A 180 17.03 -20.20 -7.45
C ARG A 180 17.35 -20.67 -8.86
N GLU A 181 17.61 -19.75 -9.79
CA GLU A 181 17.97 -20.09 -11.17
C GLU A 181 19.28 -20.88 -11.25
N LEU A 182 20.26 -20.55 -10.41
CA LEU A 182 21.57 -21.22 -10.38
C LEU A 182 21.55 -22.58 -9.69
N LEU A 183 20.60 -22.78 -8.77
CA LEU A 183 20.43 -24.03 -8.02
C LEU A 183 19.39 -24.96 -8.68
N VAL A 184 18.96 -24.69 -9.92
CA VAL A 184 18.12 -25.61 -10.68
C VAL A 184 18.96 -26.80 -11.13
N ASP A 185 18.70 -27.96 -10.52
CA ASP A 185 19.30 -29.22 -10.95
C ASP A 185 18.66 -29.68 -12.28
N TRP A 186 19.51 -30.10 -13.21
CA TRP A 186 19.05 -30.72 -14.44
C TRP A 186 18.61 -32.15 -14.15
N TYR A 187 17.31 -32.43 -14.33
CA TYR A 187 16.80 -33.79 -14.28
C TYR A 187 16.95 -34.47 -15.64
N LEU A 188 18.08 -35.14 -15.84
CA LEU A 188 18.31 -36.02 -16.98
C LEU A 188 18.25 -37.47 -16.48
N PRO A 189 17.16 -38.22 -16.75
CA PRO A 189 17.12 -39.63 -16.38
C PRO A 189 18.24 -40.38 -17.11
N LEU A 190 19.09 -41.08 -16.35
CA LEU A 190 20.20 -41.85 -16.90
C LEU A 190 19.64 -43.08 -17.64
N ALA A 191 20.04 -43.26 -18.90
CA ALA A 191 19.57 -44.36 -19.73
C ALA A 191 20.47 -45.59 -19.65
N GLY A 192 19.86 -46.76 -19.51
CA GLY A 192 20.51 -48.08 -19.67
C GLY A 192 21.77 -48.26 -18.84
N ALA A 193 22.85 -48.74 -19.48
CA ALA A 193 24.14 -48.99 -18.83
C ALA A 193 24.79 -47.73 -18.21
N SER A 194 24.35 -46.53 -18.57
CA SER A 194 24.87 -45.27 -17.99
C SER A 194 24.38 -45.04 -16.55
N ALA A 195 23.28 -45.67 -16.13
CA ALA A 195 22.77 -45.57 -14.77
C ALA A 195 23.67 -46.27 -13.74
N GLU A 196 24.52 -47.19 -14.19
CA GLU A 196 25.47 -47.94 -13.35
C GLU A 196 26.84 -47.26 -13.27
N LEU A 197 27.07 -46.19 -14.04
CA LEU A 197 28.33 -45.45 -14.01
C LEU A 197 28.41 -44.61 -12.74
N PRO A 198 29.55 -44.64 -12.00
CA PRO A 198 29.75 -43.78 -10.85
C PRO A 198 29.99 -42.34 -11.32
N LEU A 199 28.92 -41.57 -11.40
CA LEU A 199 29.00 -40.17 -11.83
C LEU A 199 29.84 -39.34 -10.86
N THR A 200 30.67 -38.46 -11.42
CA THR A 200 31.49 -37.53 -10.63
C THR A 200 30.69 -36.30 -10.18
N ARG A 201 31.17 -35.56 -9.17
CA ARG A 201 30.43 -34.43 -8.54
C ARG A 201 29.96 -33.36 -9.54
N CYS A 202 30.72 -33.12 -10.61
CA CYS A 202 30.43 -32.09 -11.60
C CYS A 202 29.62 -32.59 -12.80
N GLU A 203 29.30 -33.88 -12.86
CA GLU A 203 28.47 -34.46 -13.92
C GLU A 203 26.98 -34.28 -13.61
N VAL A 204 26.18 -34.12 -14.67
CA VAL A 204 24.72 -34.01 -14.55
C VAL A 204 24.17 -35.35 -14.04
N GLY A 205 23.40 -35.31 -12.96
CA GLY A 205 22.94 -36.52 -12.26
C GLY A 205 23.95 -37.10 -11.25
N GLY A 206 25.16 -36.53 -11.16
CA GLY A 206 26.14 -36.91 -10.16
C GLY A 206 25.68 -36.59 -8.73
N PRO A 207 26.16 -37.32 -7.72
CA PRO A 207 25.72 -37.14 -6.34
C PRO A 207 26.01 -35.71 -5.85
N HIS A 208 24.94 -34.91 -5.77
CA HIS A 208 24.96 -33.62 -5.11
C HIS A 208 24.58 -33.82 -3.64
N ALA A 209 25.54 -33.58 -2.74
CA ALA A 209 25.29 -33.65 -1.29
C ALA A 209 24.19 -32.66 -0.82
N ASP A 210 23.87 -31.64 -1.63
CA ASP A 210 23.01 -30.52 -1.28
C ASP A 210 21.81 -30.32 -2.24
N GLY A 211 21.49 -31.33 -3.06
CA GLY A 211 20.49 -31.23 -4.14
C GLY A 211 19.14 -30.67 -3.66
N GLY A 212 18.82 -29.45 -4.08
CA GLY A 212 17.51 -28.81 -3.91
C GLY A 212 17.27 -27.98 -2.64
N ALA A 213 17.89 -28.27 -1.49
CA ALA A 213 17.50 -27.64 -0.21
C ALA A 213 18.23 -26.31 0.13
N GLY A 214 19.33 -26.00 -0.56
CA GLY A 214 20.20 -24.86 -0.25
C GLY A 214 21.00 -25.04 1.05
N THR A 215 22.09 -24.30 1.22
CA THR A 215 22.93 -24.32 2.44
C THR A 215 23.08 -22.90 3.01
N SER A 216 23.64 -22.75 4.21
CA SER A 216 23.92 -21.42 4.79
C SER A 216 24.87 -20.58 3.92
N SER A 217 25.71 -21.22 3.11
CA SER A 217 26.60 -20.58 2.13
C SER A 217 26.02 -20.50 0.71
N ARG A 218 24.86 -21.15 0.46
CA ARG A 218 24.14 -21.17 -0.83
C ARG A 218 22.64 -21.13 -0.56
N PRO A 219 22.12 -20.02 0.02
CA PRO A 219 20.71 -19.92 0.35
C PRO A 219 19.88 -19.92 -0.94
N ARG A 220 18.81 -20.71 -0.97
CA ARG A 220 17.86 -20.73 -2.08
C ARG A 220 16.67 -19.79 -1.86
N ASP A 221 16.24 -19.69 -0.61
CA ASP A 221 14.95 -19.13 -0.23
C ASP A 221 15.08 -17.81 0.54
N LEU A 222 14.14 -16.90 0.29
CA LEU A 222 13.89 -15.74 1.14
C LEU A 222 12.93 -16.18 2.23
N GLN A 223 13.44 -16.40 3.45
CA GLN A 223 12.68 -17.00 4.55
C GLN A 223 11.40 -16.20 4.85
N LEU A 224 11.45 -14.87 4.75
CA LEU A 224 10.28 -13.99 4.93
C LEU A 224 9.05 -14.43 4.13
N ALA A 225 9.22 -14.96 2.92
CA ALA A 225 8.11 -15.36 2.06
C ALA A 225 8.04 -16.88 1.88
N ASP A 226 9.16 -17.53 1.56
CA ASP A 226 9.19 -18.97 1.23
C ASP A 226 8.98 -19.89 2.41
N HIS A 227 9.39 -19.46 3.61
CA HIS A 227 9.19 -20.22 4.83
C HIS A 227 7.79 -19.96 5.39
N THR A 228 7.44 -18.69 5.56
CA THR A 228 6.18 -18.27 6.20
C THR A 228 4.93 -18.64 5.38
N VAL A 229 5.02 -18.75 4.05
CA VAL A 229 3.86 -19.17 3.23
C VAL A 229 3.40 -20.59 3.59
N ARG A 230 4.32 -21.45 4.06
CA ARG A 230 4.01 -22.85 4.43
C ARG A 230 3.10 -22.93 5.64
N LEU A 231 2.94 -21.84 6.38
CA LEU A 231 1.97 -21.70 7.47
C LEU A 231 0.53 -21.66 6.97
N LEU A 232 0.31 -21.51 5.66
CA LEU A 232 -1.01 -21.69 5.03
C LEU A 232 -1.32 -23.16 4.72
N GLY A 233 -0.30 -24.05 4.72
CA GLY A 233 -0.42 -25.47 4.43
C GLY A 233 0.86 -26.05 3.79
N SER A 234 1.08 -27.36 3.90
CA SER A 234 2.26 -28.06 3.35
C SER A 234 2.33 -28.05 1.82
N ASP A 235 1.17 -27.94 1.16
CA ASP A 235 1.03 -28.14 -0.28
C ASP A 235 0.91 -26.83 -1.06
N VAL A 236 1.26 -25.70 -0.45
CA VAL A 236 1.18 -24.38 -1.09
C VAL A 236 2.12 -24.33 -2.31
N PRO A 237 1.59 -24.10 -3.53
CA PRO A 237 2.43 -24.03 -4.72
C PRO A 237 3.44 -22.88 -4.63
N GLY A 238 4.69 -23.12 -5.06
CA GLY A 238 5.72 -22.07 -5.09
C GLY A 238 5.32 -20.84 -5.93
N GLU A 239 4.40 -21.02 -6.89
CA GLU A 239 3.82 -19.95 -7.69
C GLU A 239 3.12 -18.87 -6.86
N VAL A 240 2.52 -19.24 -5.71
CA VAL A 240 1.88 -18.30 -4.78
C VAL A 240 2.90 -17.25 -4.33
N VAL A 241 4.10 -17.69 -3.92
CA VAL A 241 5.19 -16.81 -3.51
C VAL A 241 5.75 -16.03 -4.71
N ASP A 242 6.01 -16.72 -5.83
CA ASP A 242 6.66 -16.09 -6.98
C ASP A 242 5.78 -15.01 -7.65
N ARG A 243 4.45 -15.14 -7.61
CA ARG A 243 3.54 -14.06 -8.04
C ARG A 243 3.61 -12.88 -7.07
N PHE A 244 3.56 -13.11 -5.77
CA PHE A 244 3.61 -12.02 -4.80
C PHE A 244 4.92 -11.24 -4.83
N LEU A 245 6.06 -11.95 -4.88
CA LEU A 245 7.36 -11.28 -4.96
C LEU A 245 7.53 -10.47 -6.26
N ARG A 246 6.91 -10.91 -7.37
CA ARG A 246 6.87 -10.10 -8.62
C ARG A 246 6.04 -8.83 -8.45
N GLU A 247 4.94 -8.89 -7.73
CA GLU A 247 4.14 -7.70 -7.41
C GLU A 247 4.89 -6.73 -6.50
N LEU A 248 5.56 -7.23 -5.46
CA LEU A 248 6.42 -6.39 -4.61
C LEU A 248 7.55 -5.72 -5.42
N MET A 249 8.15 -6.43 -6.37
CA MET A 249 9.17 -5.87 -7.27
C MET A 249 8.61 -4.87 -8.28
N ALA A 250 7.29 -4.83 -8.50
CA ALA A 250 6.64 -3.81 -9.30
C ALA A 250 6.48 -2.48 -8.53
N ILE A 251 6.52 -2.51 -7.19
CA ILE A 251 6.49 -1.30 -6.35
C ILE A 251 7.74 -0.46 -6.60
N GLY A 252 7.57 0.85 -6.78
CA GLY A 252 8.65 1.75 -7.19
C GLY A 252 8.98 1.70 -8.68
N THR A 253 8.22 0.93 -9.46
CA THR A 253 8.23 0.99 -10.91
C THR A 253 6.95 1.59 -11.44
N GLN A 254 7.00 1.94 -12.71
CA GLN A 254 5.90 2.37 -13.54
C GLN A 254 4.70 1.38 -13.64
N ARG A 255 4.79 0.17 -13.08
CA ARG A 255 3.73 -0.86 -13.09
C ARG A 255 2.87 -0.89 -11.83
N SER A 256 3.22 -0.15 -10.78
CA SER A 256 2.45 -0.07 -9.53
C SER A 256 1.90 1.34 -9.33
N SER A 257 0.78 1.45 -8.63
CA SER A 257 0.21 2.72 -8.16
C SER A 257 0.94 3.26 -6.91
N SER A 258 1.87 2.50 -6.33
CA SER A 258 2.58 2.85 -5.09
C SER A 258 3.64 3.93 -5.31
N HIS A 259 3.96 4.69 -4.26
CA HIS A 259 4.98 5.73 -4.28
C HIS A 259 6.15 5.37 -3.35
N LEU A 260 7.36 5.32 -3.92
CA LEU A 260 8.61 5.20 -3.17
C LEU A 260 9.42 6.48 -3.33
N TRP A 261 10.01 6.97 -2.24
CA TRP A 261 10.91 8.10 -2.29
C TRP A 261 12.08 7.94 -1.33
N LEU A 262 13.19 8.62 -1.63
CA LEU A 262 14.33 8.68 -0.74
C LEU A 262 14.13 9.80 0.27
N SER A 263 14.37 9.49 1.53
CA SER A 263 14.31 10.48 2.60
C SER A 263 15.50 10.34 3.54
N GLU A 264 15.77 11.42 4.27
CA GLU A 264 16.75 11.46 5.34
C GLU A 264 16.00 11.68 6.67
N ARG A 265 15.94 10.64 7.52
CA ARG A 265 15.21 10.71 8.80
C ARG A 265 15.97 11.52 9.85
N ARG A 266 17.30 11.44 9.81
CA ARG A 266 18.26 12.19 10.63
C ARG A 266 19.52 12.42 9.79
N PRO A 267 20.37 13.41 10.12
CA PRO A 267 21.60 13.67 9.36
C PRO A 267 22.43 12.39 9.14
N GLY A 268 22.62 12.01 7.88
CA GLY A 268 23.35 10.81 7.45
C GLY A 268 22.52 9.52 7.35
N GLN A 269 21.27 9.49 7.82
CA GLN A 269 20.41 8.30 7.83
C GLN A 269 19.44 8.31 6.64
N LEU A 270 19.89 7.82 5.48
CA LEU A 270 19.04 7.65 4.31
C LEU A 270 18.20 6.37 4.40
N VAL A 271 16.94 6.50 4.01
CA VAL A 271 15.97 5.41 3.94
C VAL A 271 15.13 5.53 2.66
N VAL A 272 14.51 4.42 2.26
CA VAL A 272 13.40 4.44 1.29
C VAL A 272 12.11 4.47 2.08
N GLU A 273 11.32 5.51 1.89
CA GLU A 273 9.96 5.60 2.40
C GLU A 273 9.00 5.01 1.37
N ALA A 274 7.89 4.43 1.82
CA ALA A 274 6.96 3.70 0.96
C ALA A 274 5.49 3.94 1.30
N LEU A 275 4.78 4.65 0.41
CA LEU A 275 3.32 4.74 0.41
C LEU A 275 2.78 3.63 -0.50
N VAL A 276 2.33 2.55 0.14
CA VAL A 276 1.74 1.38 -0.54
C VAL A 276 0.36 1.14 0.08
N PRO A 277 -0.75 1.41 -0.64
CA PRO A 277 -2.09 1.10 -0.16
C PRO A 277 -2.25 -0.43 0.00
N PRO A 278 -2.36 -0.96 1.22
CA PRO A 278 -2.29 -2.40 1.44
C PRO A 278 -3.54 -3.12 0.89
N THR A 279 -4.71 -2.50 0.98
CA THR A 279 -5.99 -3.05 0.52
C THR A 279 -5.96 -3.38 -0.97
N GLU A 280 -5.63 -2.38 -1.81
CA GLU A 280 -5.58 -2.58 -3.27
C GLU A 280 -4.57 -3.66 -3.68
N GLN A 281 -3.41 -3.71 -3.00
CA GLN A 281 -2.35 -4.65 -3.35
C GLN A 281 -2.66 -6.08 -2.88
N VAL A 282 -3.13 -6.23 -1.64
CA VAL A 282 -3.42 -7.55 -1.04
C VAL A 282 -4.67 -8.16 -1.67
N ASP A 283 -5.74 -7.39 -1.87
CA ASP A 283 -6.99 -7.92 -2.41
C ASP A 283 -6.80 -8.39 -3.85
N ARG A 284 -6.14 -7.57 -4.68
CA ARG A 284 -5.77 -7.94 -6.06
C ARG A 284 -4.92 -9.21 -6.08
N TYR A 285 -3.94 -9.30 -5.19
CA TYR A 285 -3.08 -10.48 -5.10
C TYR A 285 -3.91 -11.72 -4.74
N VAL A 286 -4.75 -11.63 -3.71
CA VAL A 286 -5.59 -12.75 -3.27
C VAL A 286 -6.53 -13.20 -4.38
N GLU A 287 -7.17 -12.28 -5.11
CA GLU A 287 -8.00 -12.61 -6.28
C GLU A 287 -7.22 -13.37 -7.35
N GLN A 288 -5.96 -13.01 -7.61
CA GLN A 288 -5.12 -13.66 -8.61
C GLN A 288 -4.65 -15.06 -8.22
N VAL A 289 -4.53 -15.39 -6.93
CA VAL A 289 -3.89 -16.64 -6.49
C VAL A 289 -4.75 -17.54 -5.62
N ALA A 290 -5.90 -17.07 -5.12
CA ALA A 290 -6.77 -17.87 -4.26
C ALA A 290 -7.17 -19.20 -4.91
N HIS A 291 -7.42 -19.23 -6.22
CA HIS A 291 -7.76 -20.44 -6.97
C HIS A 291 -6.66 -21.51 -7.00
N LEU A 292 -5.41 -21.16 -6.65
CA LEU A 292 -4.30 -22.11 -6.52
C LEU A 292 -4.31 -22.83 -5.17
N LEU A 293 -5.02 -22.27 -4.19
CA LEU A 293 -5.06 -22.74 -2.80
C LEU A 293 -6.43 -23.35 -2.47
N ASP A 294 -7.50 -22.78 -3.00
CA ASP A 294 -8.88 -23.15 -2.70
C ASP A 294 -9.38 -24.15 -3.75
N ARG A 295 -9.71 -25.38 -3.30
CA ARG A 295 -10.34 -26.42 -4.15
C ARG A 295 -11.86 -26.42 -4.07
N ASP A 296 -12.43 -25.76 -3.06
CA ASP A 296 -13.88 -25.64 -2.82
C ASP A 296 -14.27 -24.18 -2.55
N SER A 297 -15.56 -23.85 -2.67
CA SER A 297 -16.09 -22.51 -2.38
C SER A 297 -16.10 -22.26 -0.86
N SER A 298 -15.03 -21.65 -0.34
CA SER A 298 -14.94 -21.23 1.07
C SER A 298 -16.10 -20.29 1.46
N PRO A 299 -16.64 -20.39 2.69
CA PRO A 299 -17.68 -19.49 3.17
C PRO A 299 -17.21 -18.02 3.19
N THR A 300 -18.06 -17.11 2.71
CA THR A 300 -17.85 -15.66 2.78
C THR A 300 -18.32 -15.11 4.14
N GLY A 301 -17.82 -13.92 4.52
CA GLY A 301 -18.29 -13.23 5.73
C GLY A 301 -17.84 -13.81 7.08
N VAL A 302 -16.91 -14.77 7.12
CA VAL A 302 -16.38 -15.30 8.39
C VAL A 302 -15.46 -14.27 9.06
N LEU A 303 -15.81 -13.88 10.29
CA LEU A 303 -15.06 -12.89 11.07
C LEU A 303 -13.99 -13.56 11.96
N PRO A 304 -12.83 -12.91 12.16
CA PRO A 304 -11.78 -13.42 13.04
C PRO A 304 -12.16 -13.28 14.51
N ARG A 305 -11.67 -14.20 15.33
CA ARG A 305 -11.60 -14.00 16.79
C ARG A 305 -10.54 -12.94 17.09
N ILE A 306 -10.86 -11.98 17.95
CA ILE A 306 -9.86 -11.06 18.48
C ILE A 306 -9.24 -11.71 19.73
N PRO A 307 -7.91 -11.95 19.76
CA PRO A 307 -7.26 -12.47 20.95
C PRO A 307 -7.30 -11.47 22.11
N LYS A 308 -7.40 -11.96 23.35
CA LYS A 308 -7.35 -11.08 24.53
C LYS A 308 -5.97 -10.44 24.66
N ALA A 309 -5.90 -9.24 25.25
CA ALA A 309 -4.63 -8.56 25.51
C ALA A 309 -3.65 -9.40 26.33
N SER A 310 -4.14 -10.23 27.26
CA SER A 310 -3.32 -11.18 28.02
C SER A 310 -2.69 -12.28 27.16
N GLU A 311 -3.40 -12.76 26.13
CA GLU A 311 -2.86 -13.76 25.18
C GLU A 311 -1.71 -13.17 24.36
N LEU A 312 -1.81 -11.89 23.99
CA LEU A 312 -0.76 -11.19 23.25
C LEU A 312 0.37 -10.69 24.15
N GLY A 313 0.09 -10.45 25.42
CA GLY A 313 1.04 -9.90 26.41
C GLY A 313 2.26 -10.78 26.65
N GLU A 314 2.21 -12.06 26.31
CA GLU A 314 3.34 -13.00 26.41
C GLU A 314 4.24 -13.00 25.15
N LEU A 315 3.75 -12.48 24.03
CA LEU A 315 4.48 -12.47 22.77
C LEU A 315 5.52 -11.34 22.73
N PRO A 316 6.60 -11.47 21.93
CA PRO A 316 7.46 -10.34 21.60
C PRO A 316 6.69 -9.21 20.91
N VAL A 317 7.13 -7.95 21.06
CA VAL A 317 6.45 -6.76 20.50
C VAL A 317 6.18 -6.90 19.00
N LEU A 318 7.13 -7.41 18.21
CA LEU A 318 6.93 -7.60 16.76
C LEU A 318 5.85 -8.63 16.45
N ALA A 319 5.71 -9.69 17.26
CA ALA A 319 4.65 -10.69 17.08
C ALA A 319 3.28 -10.10 17.44
N ARG A 320 3.18 -9.31 18.52
CA ARG A 320 1.95 -8.56 18.84
C ARG A 320 1.55 -7.65 17.68
N ARG A 321 2.54 -6.94 17.11
CA ARG A 321 2.31 -6.09 15.94
C ARG A 321 1.82 -6.87 14.74
N ALA A 322 2.46 -7.99 14.42
CA ALA A 322 2.06 -8.86 13.32
C ALA A 322 0.61 -9.37 13.48
N VAL A 323 0.21 -9.79 14.69
CA VAL A 323 -1.18 -10.21 14.94
C VAL A 323 -2.16 -9.09 14.60
N LEU A 324 -1.94 -7.88 15.11
CA LEU A 324 -2.83 -6.74 14.90
C LEU A 324 -2.87 -6.28 13.43
N ILE A 325 -1.74 -6.29 12.72
CA ILE A 325 -1.68 -6.02 11.27
C ILE A 325 -2.56 -7.02 10.52
N GLY A 326 -2.37 -8.32 10.78
CA GLY A 326 -3.14 -9.36 10.10
C GLY A 326 -4.64 -9.29 10.41
N LEU A 327 -5.03 -9.05 11.66
CA LEU A 327 -6.44 -8.89 12.06
C LEU A 327 -7.11 -7.72 11.35
N LEU A 328 -6.47 -6.54 11.32
CA LEU A 328 -7.00 -5.39 10.60
C LEU A 328 -7.13 -5.64 9.10
N THR A 329 -6.17 -6.36 8.51
CA THR A 329 -6.26 -6.78 7.10
C THR A 329 -7.44 -7.70 6.87
N VAL A 330 -7.64 -8.73 7.69
CA VAL A 330 -8.77 -9.66 7.55
C VAL A 330 -10.10 -8.93 7.69
N LEU A 331 -10.24 -8.07 8.69
CA LEU A 331 -11.46 -7.27 8.87
C LEU A 331 -11.70 -6.36 7.66
N ARG A 332 -10.66 -5.73 7.12
CA ARG A 332 -10.76 -4.87 5.93
C ARG A 332 -11.11 -5.65 4.66
N GLN A 333 -10.55 -6.85 4.49
CA GLN A 333 -10.87 -7.74 3.37
C GLN A 333 -12.33 -8.18 3.39
N VAL A 334 -12.87 -8.54 4.57
CA VAL A 334 -14.30 -8.86 4.74
C VAL A 334 -15.18 -7.66 4.38
N GLN A 335 -14.75 -6.44 4.70
CA GLN A 335 -15.44 -5.23 4.27
C GLN A 335 -15.27 -4.93 2.78
N PHE A 336 -14.21 -5.36 2.12
CA PHE A 336 -14.04 -5.10 0.69
C PHE A 336 -15.08 -5.86 -0.14
N ASP A 337 -15.34 -7.13 0.21
CA ASP A 337 -16.38 -7.95 -0.42
C ASP A 337 -17.79 -7.42 -0.11
N ALA A 338 -18.57 -7.11 -1.15
CA ALA A 338 -19.87 -6.47 -0.97
C ALA A 338 -20.88 -7.38 -0.21
N GLU A 339 -20.84 -8.68 -0.46
CA GLU A 339 -21.69 -9.66 0.21
C GLU A 339 -21.25 -9.86 1.67
N GLY A 340 -19.96 -10.11 1.91
CA GLY A 340 -19.38 -10.21 3.24
C GLY A 340 -19.60 -8.97 4.09
N ARG A 341 -19.48 -7.76 3.51
CA ARG A 341 -19.75 -6.49 4.20
C ARG A 341 -21.19 -6.39 4.67
N GLU A 342 -22.16 -6.78 3.85
CA GLU A 342 -23.57 -6.75 4.23
C GLU A 342 -23.86 -7.74 5.35
N GLN A 343 -23.36 -8.97 5.24
CA GLN A 343 -23.54 -10.03 6.24
C GLN A 343 -22.92 -9.68 7.60
N THR A 344 -21.82 -8.91 7.61
CA THR A 344 -21.03 -8.63 8.82
C THR A 344 -21.22 -7.22 9.38
N ARG A 345 -22.04 -6.37 8.74
CA ARG A 345 -22.20 -4.95 9.08
C ARG A 345 -22.46 -4.69 10.57
N GLY A 346 -23.35 -5.47 11.20
CA GLY A 346 -23.70 -5.31 12.61
C GLY A 346 -22.64 -5.85 13.59
N ALA A 347 -21.84 -6.84 13.18
CA ALA A 347 -20.89 -7.52 14.04
C ALA A 347 -19.48 -6.91 13.99
N ILE A 348 -19.13 -6.19 12.91
CA ILE A 348 -17.77 -5.72 12.70
C ILE A 348 -17.36 -4.54 13.58
N VAL A 349 -18.28 -3.62 13.89
CA VAL A 349 -17.98 -2.42 14.68
C VAL A 349 -17.48 -2.78 16.10
N PRO A 350 -18.13 -3.71 16.85
CA PRO A 350 -17.58 -4.19 18.12
C PRO A 350 -16.16 -4.78 18.01
N LEU A 351 -15.87 -5.54 16.94
CA LEU A 351 -14.55 -6.14 16.74
C LEU A 351 -13.47 -5.10 16.45
N LEU A 352 -13.80 -4.03 15.71
CA LEU A 352 -12.88 -2.91 15.47
C LEU A 352 -12.53 -2.18 16.78
N ALA A 353 -13.52 -1.95 17.64
CA ALA A 353 -13.30 -1.38 18.97
C ALA A 353 -12.46 -2.31 19.87
N GLU A 354 -12.68 -3.62 19.78
CA GLU A 354 -11.90 -4.62 20.52
C GLU A 354 -10.44 -4.64 20.06
N VAL A 355 -10.18 -4.65 18.74
CA VAL A 355 -8.82 -4.57 18.18
C VAL A 355 -8.10 -3.29 18.61
N ALA A 356 -8.78 -2.13 18.57
CA ALA A 356 -8.22 -0.87 19.03
C ALA A 356 -7.86 -0.90 20.53
N THR A 357 -8.72 -1.51 21.35
CA THR A 357 -8.50 -1.69 22.79
C THR A 357 -7.32 -2.62 23.06
N VAL A 358 -7.29 -3.78 22.40
CA VAL A 358 -6.20 -4.75 22.51
C VAL A 358 -4.88 -4.14 22.09
N ALA A 359 -4.84 -3.36 21.00
CA ALA A 359 -3.63 -2.67 20.57
C ALA A 359 -3.08 -1.76 21.67
N ARG A 360 -3.92 -0.94 22.28
CA ARG A 360 -3.53 -0.07 23.40
C ARG A 360 -3.02 -0.87 24.59
N GLU A 361 -3.74 -1.93 24.99
CA GLU A 361 -3.39 -2.71 26.17
C GLU A 361 -2.10 -3.53 26.00
N CYS A 362 -1.85 -4.10 24.81
CA CYS A 362 -0.71 -4.99 24.60
C CYS A 362 0.55 -4.30 24.05
N LEU A 363 0.44 -3.11 23.45
CA LEU A 363 1.57 -2.35 22.92
C LEU A 363 1.81 -1.00 23.62
N GLY A 364 0.77 -0.40 24.23
CA GLY A 364 0.82 0.93 24.82
C GLY A 364 0.53 2.05 23.82
N ASP A 365 0.22 3.26 24.34
CA ASP A 365 -0.19 4.42 23.52
C ASP A 365 0.93 5.03 22.67
N GLY A 366 2.20 4.76 23.01
CA GLY A 366 3.37 5.27 22.28
C GLY A 366 3.82 4.38 21.13
N ASP A 367 3.26 3.17 20.97
CA ASP A 367 3.64 2.27 19.89
C ASP A 367 3.07 2.75 18.55
N PRO A 368 3.87 2.81 17.47
CA PRO A 368 3.40 3.27 16.17
C PRO A 368 2.24 2.43 15.61
N LEU A 369 2.18 1.13 15.92
CA LEU A 369 1.06 0.32 15.47
C LEU A 369 -0.22 0.61 16.27
N THR A 370 -0.15 0.92 17.56
CA THR A 370 -1.35 1.30 18.33
C THR A 370 -2.06 2.47 17.68
N VAL A 371 -1.31 3.50 17.30
CA VAL A 371 -1.83 4.72 16.68
C VAL A 371 -2.46 4.41 15.33
N LEU A 372 -1.76 3.67 14.47
CA LEU A 372 -2.29 3.27 13.16
C LEU A 372 -3.49 2.33 13.27
N ALA A 373 -3.48 1.39 14.23
CA ALA A 373 -4.57 0.46 14.45
C ALA A 373 -5.84 1.18 14.88
N ARG A 374 -5.71 2.14 15.80
CA ARG A 374 -6.84 2.98 16.24
C ARG A 374 -7.35 3.87 15.11
N CYS A 375 -6.45 4.52 14.37
CA CYS A 375 -6.83 5.32 13.20
C CYS A 375 -7.59 4.48 12.15
N ARG A 376 -7.08 3.29 11.81
CA ARG A 376 -7.73 2.38 10.85
C ARG A 376 -9.04 1.80 11.38
N ALA A 377 -9.12 1.48 12.66
CA ALA A 377 -10.37 1.01 13.27
C ALA A 377 -11.45 2.10 13.26
N ALA A 378 -11.08 3.35 13.58
CA ALA A 378 -11.99 4.49 13.51
C ALA A 378 -12.43 4.79 12.06
N ASP A 379 -11.50 4.75 11.11
CA ASP A 379 -11.75 4.90 9.67
C ASP A 379 -12.78 3.87 9.17
N MET A 380 -12.53 2.58 9.44
CA MET A 380 -13.44 1.49 9.09
C MET A 380 -14.79 1.59 9.81
N THR A 381 -14.83 2.13 11.03
CA THR A 381 -16.08 2.36 11.78
C THR A 381 -16.92 3.44 11.10
N VAL A 382 -16.33 4.60 10.77
CA VAL A 382 -17.02 5.67 10.03
C VAL A 382 -17.50 5.17 8.67
N HIS A 383 -16.65 4.46 7.93
CA HIS A 383 -17.01 3.84 6.64
C HIS A 383 -18.22 2.91 6.76
N THR A 384 -18.30 2.14 7.85
CA THR A 384 -19.41 1.21 8.09
C THR A 384 -20.71 1.93 8.42
N LEU A 385 -20.65 2.97 9.25
CA LEU A 385 -21.84 3.61 9.82
C LEU A 385 -22.45 4.70 8.92
N ARG A 386 -21.65 5.41 8.12
CA ARG A 386 -22.03 6.67 7.44
C ARG A 386 -23.16 6.59 6.40
N HIS A 387 -23.48 5.39 5.95
CA HIS A 387 -24.45 5.17 4.87
C HIS A 387 -25.91 5.21 5.35
N ASP A 388 -26.15 4.94 6.63
CA ASP A 388 -27.48 4.96 7.25
C ASP A 388 -27.56 6.13 8.23
N ARG A 389 -28.37 7.14 7.89
CA ARG A 389 -28.56 8.36 8.69
C ARG A 389 -29.14 8.12 10.09
N ARG A 390 -29.63 6.91 10.39
CA ARG A 390 -30.10 6.54 11.73
C ARG A 390 -28.96 6.26 12.71
N ASN A 391 -27.75 6.01 12.20
CA ASN A 391 -26.58 5.78 13.04
C ASN A 391 -26.07 7.10 13.63
N ASP A 392 -25.72 7.09 14.92
CA ASP A 392 -25.00 8.21 15.54
C ASP A 392 -23.53 8.16 15.10
N LEU A 393 -23.11 9.18 14.35
CA LEU A 393 -21.76 9.31 13.83
C LEU A 393 -20.86 10.20 14.69
N ALA A 394 -21.41 10.96 15.65
CA ALA A 394 -20.69 12.02 16.34
C ALA A 394 -19.41 11.50 17.02
N GLY A 395 -19.55 10.46 17.86
CA GLY A 395 -18.41 9.87 18.55
C GLY A 395 -17.41 9.17 17.63
N ALA A 396 -17.86 8.57 16.52
CA ALA A 396 -16.98 7.90 15.57
C ALA A 396 -16.15 8.89 14.76
N VAL A 397 -16.76 10.02 14.36
CA VAL A 397 -16.09 11.11 13.64
C VAL A 397 -15.10 11.83 14.54
N GLU A 398 -15.48 12.13 15.79
CA GLU A 398 -14.58 12.73 16.79
C GLU A 398 -13.35 11.85 17.05
N GLU A 399 -13.54 10.54 17.27
CA GLU A 399 -12.43 9.60 17.46
C GLU A 399 -11.53 9.54 16.22
N LEU A 400 -12.10 9.47 15.00
CA LEU A 400 -11.31 9.43 13.77
C LEU A 400 -10.45 10.70 13.63
N MET A 401 -11.03 11.88 13.83
CA MET A 401 -10.30 13.15 13.75
C MET A 401 -9.16 13.19 14.77
N ALA A 402 -9.41 12.80 16.01
CA ALA A 402 -8.41 12.76 17.07
C ALA A 402 -7.27 11.76 16.77
N GLN A 403 -7.59 10.57 16.25
CA GLN A 403 -6.57 9.57 15.91
C GLN A 403 -5.71 10.00 14.71
N VAL A 404 -6.28 10.71 13.74
CA VAL A 404 -5.54 11.26 12.59
C VAL A 404 -4.59 12.36 13.02
N GLU A 405 -5.03 13.30 13.86
CA GLU A 405 -4.17 14.35 14.40
C GLU A 405 -3.01 13.73 15.18
N ARG A 406 -3.29 12.74 16.03
CA ARG A 406 -2.25 12.01 16.76
C ARG A 406 -1.28 11.26 15.83
N CYS A 407 -1.78 10.69 14.75
CA CYS A 407 -0.96 10.02 13.72
C CYS A 407 -0.02 11.01 13.02
N ILE A 408 -0.52 12.21 12.69
CA ILE A 408 0.27 13.29 12.07
C ILE A 408 1.38 13.75 13.01
N GLU A 409 1.06 14.06 14.27
CA GLU A 409 2.05 14.47 15.28
C GLU A 409 3.20 13.45 15.38
N LEU A 410 2.85 12.17 15.54
CA LEU A 410 3.84 11.10 15.70
C LEU A 410 4.61 10.78 14.43
N ALA A 411 4.05 11.07 13.25
CA ALA A 411 4.76 10.98 11.99
C ALA A 411 5.79 12.12 11.85
N GLU A 412 5.43 13.33 12.26
CA GLU A 412 6.33 14.49 12.28
C GLU A 412 7.47 14.31 13.30
N GLU A 413 7.20 13.64 14.44
CA GLU A 413 8.22 13.22 15.42
C GLU A 413 9.10 12.03 14.96
N GLY A 414 8.74 11.37 13.85
CA GLY A 414 9.43 10.19 13.33
C GLY A 414 9.15 8.88 14.08
N VAL A 415 8.16 8.87 14.98
CA VAL A 415 7.69 7.68 15.71
C VAL A 415 6.88 6.77 14.78
N VAL A 416 5.96 7.32 14.00
CA VAL A 416 5.20 6.59 12.97
C VAL A 416 5.92 6.68 11.63
N ASP A 417 5.85 5.60 10.84
CA ASP A 417 6.40 5.56 9.49
C ASP A 417 5.60 6.47 8.53
N ARG A 418 6.29 7.30 7.74
CA ARG A 418 5.66 8.33 6.89
C ARG A 418 4.69 7.74 5.87
N GLY A 419 5.05 6.61 5.25
CA GLY A 419 4.20 5.95 4.28
C GLY A 419 2.90 5.41 4.88
N ALA A 420 2.95 4.88 6.10
CA ALA A 420 1.77 4.39 6.80
C ALA A 420 0.89 5.55 7.30
N ALA A 421 1.52 6.61 7.82
CA ALA A 421 0.81 7.80 8.24
C ALA A 421 0.09 8.44 7.05
N ALA A 422 0.76 8.58 5.90
CA ALA A 422 0.15 9.12 4.69
C ALA A 422 -1.05 8.28 4.21
N GLU A 423 -0.98 6.95 4.27
CA GLU A 423 -2.12 6.07 3.96
C GLU A 423 -3.29 6.30 4.91
N ALA A 424 -3.03 6.31 6.22
CA ALA A 424 -4.05 6.51 7.24
C ALA A 424 -4.72 7.89 7.13
N VAL A 425 -3.93 8.95 6.95
CA VAL A 425 -4.42 10.33 6.78
C VAL A 425 -5.26 10.45 5.50
N SER A 426 -4.78 9.91 4.38
CA SER A 426 -5.51 9.96 3.10
C SER A 426 -6.85 9.21 3.17
N SER A 427 -6.87 8.02 3.79
CA SER A 427 -8.10 7.23 3.99
C SER A 427 -9.10 8.00 4.84
N ALA A 428 -8.68 8.50 6.00
CA ALA A 428 -9.54 9.25 6.90
C ALA A 428 -10.06 10.55 6.28
N ASN A 429 -9.23 11.26 5.52
CA ASN A 429 -9.66 12.47 4.81
C ASN A 429 -10.75 12.18 3.77
N VAL A 430 -10.71 11.01 3.11
CA VAL A 430 -11.80 10.59 2.21
C VAL A 430 -13.09 10.38 3.00
N GLU A 431 -13.02 9.70 4.14
CA GLU A 431 -14.17 9.42 4.99
C GLU A 431 -14.80 10.70 5.56
N ILE A 432 -13.99 11.59 6.13
CA ILE A 432 -14.45 12.88 6.66
C ILE A 432 -14.99 13.78 5.54
N ASN A 433 -14.38 13.80 4.36
CA ASN A 433 -14.92 14.56 3.22
C ASN A 433 -16.28 14.02 2.74
N ILE A 434 -16.54 12.72 2.87
CA ILE A 434 -17.86 12.16 2.57
C ILE A 434 -18.86 12.59 3.65
N VAL A 435 -18.52 12.44 4.94
CA VAL A 435 -19.37 12.90 6.06
C VAL A 435 -19.72 14.39 5.95
N ARG A 436 -18.73 15.24 5.63
CA ARG A 436 -18.90 16.68 5.39
C ARG A 436 -20.00 16.97 4.35
N ARG A 437 -20.04 16.19 3.27
CA ARG A 437 -20.95 16.41 2.14
C ARG A 437 -22.33 15.81 2.32
N THR A 438 -22.45 14.70 3.05
CA THR A 438 -23.69 13.91 3.09
C THR A 438 -24.46 13.99 4.40
N ASN A 439 -23.75 14.15 5.52
CA ASN A 439 -24.30 14.05 6.87
C ASN A 439 -24.21 15.38 7.63
N ALA A 440 -23.07 16.07 7.58
CA ALA A 440 -22.87 17.33 8.32
C ALA A 440 -23.73 18.51 7.80
N ALA A 441 -24.34 18.39 6.62
CA ALA A 441 -25.28 19.37 6.10
C ALA A 441 -26.64 19.34 6.82
N ASP A 442 -26.94 18.27 7.57
CA ASP A 442 -28.13 18.17 8.40
C ASP A 442 -27.86 18.76 9.81
N PRO A 443 -28.53 19.86 10.21
CA PRO A 443 -28.34 20.47 11.52
C PRO A 443 -28.63 19.52 12.71
N GLU A 444 -29.44 18.47 12.50
CA GLU A 444 -29.82 17.51 13.53
C GLU A 444 -28.79 16.39 13.71
N ALA A 445 -27.80 16.25 12.82
CA ALA A 445 -26.86 15.14 12.80
C ALA A 445 -25.84 15.12 13.96
N LYS A 446 -25.84 16.14 14.84
CA LYS A 446 -24.88 16.31 15.96
C LYS A 446 -23.40 16.20 15.54
N LEU A 447 -23.12 16.52 14.28
CA LEU A 447 -21.78 16.52 13.70
C LEU A 447 -21.20 17.94 13.71
N PRO A 448 -19.87 18.09 13.64
CA PRO A 448 -19.27 19.40 13.39
C PRO A 448 -19.82 20.01 12.10
N PRO A 449 -20.08 21.32 12.06
CA PRO A 449 -20.53 22.01 10.85
C PRO A 449 -19.59 21.75 9.65
N PRO A 450 -20.10 21.77 8.41
CA PRO A 450 -19.28 21.51 7.22
C PRO A 450 -18.05 22.40 7.10
N ALA A 451 -18.13 23.66 7.55
CA ALA A 451 -17.00 24.60 7.57
C ALA A 451 -15.88 24.18 8.54
N GLU A 452 -16.22 23.66 9.72
CA GLU A 452 -15.22 23.17 10.68
C GLU A 452 -14.52 21.91 10.17
N LEU A 453 -15.29 21.00 9.55
CA LEU A 453 -14.72 19.83 8.87
C LEU A 453 -13.83 20.24 7.69
N ASP A 454 -14.16 21.33 6.99
CA ASP A 454 -13.32 21.85 5.91
C ASP A 454 -11.98 22.37 6.42
N ASP A 455 -12.00 23.20 7.47
CA ASP A 455 -10.79 23.72 8.10
C ASP A 455 -9.89 22.58 8.59
N TRP A 456 -10.49 21.51 9.14
CA TRP A 456 -9.77 20.32 9.53
C TRP A 456 -9.15 19.60 8.31
N LEU A 457 -9.93 19.36 7.26
CA LEU A 457 -9.46 18.70 6.04
C LEU A 457 -8.33 19.47 5.35
N ARG A 458 -8.36 20.81 5.31
CA ARG A 458 -7.25 21.62 4.77
C ARG A 458 -5.96 21.35 5.54
N ARG A 459 -6.00 21.42 6.88
CA ARG A 459 -4.82 21.17 7.72
C ARG A 459 -4.27 19.76 7.56
N THR A 460 -5.12 18.74 7.46
CA THR A 460 -4.67 17.35 7.33
C THR A 460 -4.18 17.03 5.91
N TRP A 461 -4.75 17.64 4.86
CA TRP A 461 -4.21 17.55 3.51
C TRP A 461 -2.84 18.24 3.39
N ASP A 462 -2.65 19.38 4.05
CA ASP A 462 -1.34 20.03 4.14
C ASP A 462 -0.33 19.12 4.86
N ALA A 463 -0.73 18.49 5.97
CA ALA A 463 0.09 17.52 6.66
C ALA A 463 0.44 16.31 5.78
N TYR A 464 -0.53 15.77 5.03
CA TYR A 464 -0.31 14.69 4.08
C TYR A 464 0.77 15.04 3.03
N GLN A 465 0.69 16.24 2.44
CA GLN A 465 1.69 16.70 1.48
C GLN A 465 3.07 16.85 2.13
N ARG A 466 3.16 17.38 3.36
CA ARG A 466 4.43 17.48 4.12
C ARG A 466 5.02 16.10 4.44
N ILE A 467 4.19 15.14 4.84
CA ILE A 467 4.62 13.75 5.13
C ILE A 467 5.22 13.10 3.88
N LEU A 468 4.61 13.32 2.71
CA LEU A 468 5.12 12.88 1.41
C LEU A 468 6.27 13.73 0.88
N GLN A 469 6.62 14.81 1.58
CA GLN A 469 7.64 15.79 1.18
C GLN A 469 7.34 16.40 -0.21
N ILE A 470 6.05 16.56 -0.52
CA ILE A 470 5.57 17.30 -1.69
C ILE A 470 5.75 18.79 -1.43
N THR A 471 6.61 19.42 -2.21
CA THR A 471 6.93 20.85 -2.12
C THR A 471 6.20 21.63 -3.22
N PRO A 472 5.89 22.92 -3.03
CA PRO A 472 5.30 23.76 -4.07
C PRO A 472 6.18 23.87 -5.33
N ASP A 473 7.51 23.87 -5.15
CA ASP A 473 8.51 23.87 -6.22
C ASP A 473 8.80 22.44 -6.74
N TRP A 474 7.82 21.54 -6.65
CA TRP A 474 7.97 20.14 -7.06
C TRP A 474 8.58 20.06 -8.45
N PRO A 475 9.58 19.18 -8.67
CA PRO A 475 10.24 19.06 -9.96
C PRO A 475 9.22 19.03 -11.10
N THR A 476 9.39 19.91 -12.08
CA THR A 476 8.55 19.95 -13.28
C THR A 476 8.78 18.76 -14.20
N ASP A 477 9.68 17.85 -13.82
CA ASP A 477 9.90 16.58 -14.51
C ASP A 477 8.59 15.77 -14.54
N PRO A 478 8.10 15.42 -15.75
CA PRO A 478 6.85 14.68 -15.90
C PRO A 478 6.84 13.35 -15.15
N ASP A 479 7.95 12.60 -15.13
CA ASP A 479 8.02 11.29 -14.49
C ASP A 479 7.81 11.40 -12.96
N SER A 480 8.39 12.43 -12.34
CA SER A 480 8.25 12.70 -10.90
C SER A 480 6.81 13.08 -10.51
N ARG A 481 6.09 13.85 -11.36
CA ARG A 481 4.68 14.19 -11.13
C ARG A 481 3.76 12.98 -11.29
N LEU A 482 4.01 12.16 -12.31
CA LEU A 482 3.23 10.95 -12.55
C LEU A 482 3.40 9.92 -11.43
N ALA A 483 4.57 9.87 -10.78
CA ALA A 483 4.84 8.97 -9.66
C ALA A 483 3.97 9.23 -8.41
N VAL A 484 3.53 10.48 -8.19
CA VAL A 484 2.62 10.85 -7.10
C VAL A 484 1.17 11.02 -7.55
N GLY A 485 0.91 11.13 -8.85
CA GLY A 485 -0.43 11.46 -9.38
C GLY A 485 -1.53 10.49 -8.97
N HIS A 486 -1.21 9.21 -8.75
CA HIS A 486 -2.16 8.25 -8.18
C HIS A 486 -2.66 8.69 -6.78
N HIS A 487 -1.76 9.22 -5.97
CA HIS A 487 -1.96 9.57 -4.56
C HIS A 487 -2.54 10.98 -4.37
N LEU A 488 -2.60 11.78 -5.43
CA LEU A 488 -3.24 13.10 -5.44
C LEU A 488 -4.72 13.04 -5.85
N HIS A 489 -5.23 11.88 -6.29
CA HIS A 489 -6.65 11.70 -6.64
C HIS A 489 -7.58 12.14 -5.50
N ASN A 490 -7.32 11.69 -4.27
CA ASN A 490 -8.19 11.98 -3.12
C ASN A 490 -8.18 13.47 -2.77
N TYR A 491 -7.01 14.12 -2.86
CA TYR A 491 -6.88 15.56 -2.65
C TYR A 491 -7.61 16.36 -3.74
N ALA A 492 -7.43 16.00 -5.01
CA ALA A 492 -8.16 16.62 -6.12
C ALA A 492 -9.69 16.40 -6.00
N SER A 493 -10.13 15.23 -5.52
CA SER A 493 -11.55 14.93 -5.22
C SER A 493 -12.11 15.80 -4.10
N TYR A 494 -11.30 16.08 -3.08
CA TYR A 494 -11.63 17.00 -2.00
C TYR A 494 -11.85 18.41 -2.56
N LEU A 495 -10.89 18.97 -3.29
CA LEU A 495 -10.99 20.30 -3.93
C LEU A 495 -12.19 20.39 -4.90
N ALA A 496 -12.44 19.32 -5.67
CA ALA A 496 -13.58 19.25 -6.58
C ALA A 496 -14.95 19.28 -5.88
N SER A 497 -14.98 19.25 -4.54
CA SER A 497 -16.20 19.17 -3.76
C SER A 497 -16.54 20.43 -2.96
N HIS A 498 -15.89 21.56 -3.26
CA HIS A 498 -16.22 22.89 -2.75
C HIS A 498 -17.03 23.66 -3.78
N PRO A 499 -18.38 23.56 -3.76
CA PRO A 499 -19.20 24.15 -4.82
C PRO A 499 -19.14 25.68 -4.88
N ASP A 500 -18.69 26.32 -3.80
CA ASP A 500 -18.68 27.77 -3.60
C ASP A 500 -17.27 28.38 -3.69
N ASP A 501 -16.22 27.58 -3.90
CA ASP A 501 -14.83 28.05 -4.02
C ASP A 501 -14.29 27.80 -5.44
N GLU A 502 -14.35 28.83 -6.28
CA GLU A 502 -13.87 28.75 -7.66
C GLU A 502 -12.37 28.42 -7.74
N SER A 503 -11.56 28.86 -6.77
CA SER A 503 -10.12 28.58 -6.76
C SER A 503 -9.84 27.09 -6.52
N ASP A 504 -10.54 26.49 -5.56
CA ASP A 504 -10.42 25.05 -5.31
C ASP A 504 -10.90 24.22 -6.51
N LEU A 505 -12.01 24.63 -7.15
CA LEU A 505 -12.52 23.96 -8.34
C LEU A 505 -11.53 24.02 -9.52
N LEU A 506 -10.93 25.19 -9.76
CA LEU A 506 -9.89 25.36 -10.78
C LEU A 506 -8.65 24.51 -10.49
N ALA A 507 -8.18 24.52 -9.23
CA ALA A 507 -7.06 23.70 -8.79
C ALA A 507 -7.35 22.20 -8.93
N ALA A 508 -8.58 21.77 -8.66
CA ALA A 508 -9.00 20.38 -8.86
C ALA A 508 -8.92 19.97 -10.34
N VAL A 509 -9.46 20.80 -11.24
CA VAL A 509 -9.40 20.56 -12.69
C VAL A 509 -7.96 20.50 -13.18
N GLU A 510 -7.10 21.42 -12.73
CA GLU A 510 -5.69 21.44 -13.07
C GLU A 510 -4.97 20.15 -12.63
N LEU A 511 -5.18 19.73 -11.37
CA LEU A 511 -4.60 18.50 -10.85
C LEU A 511 -5.09 17.25 -11.60
N PHE A 512 -6.39 17.18 -11.90
CA PHE A 512 -6.95 16.06 -12.67
C PHE A 512 -6.37 16.00 -14.09
N ALA A 513 -6.41 17.12 -14.81
CA ALA A 513 -5.99 17.20 -16.21
C ALA A 513 -4.48 16.96 -16.37
N ASN A 514 -3.65 17.52 -15.49
CA ASN A 514 -2.20 17.56 -15.70
C ASN A 514 -1.45 16.47 -14.93
N THR A 515 -2.05 15.87 -13.90
CA THR A 515 -1.32 14.96 -12.99
C THR A 515 -2.07 13.63 -12.77
N VAL A 516 -3.32 13.67 -12.30
CA VAL A 516 -4.03 12.45 -11.87
C VAL A 516 -4.46 11.60 -13.07
N ILE A 517 -5.19 12.17 -14.05
CA ILE A 517 -5.67 11.42 -15.21
C ILE A 517 -4.50 10.89 -16.05
N PRO A 518 -3.46 11.68 -16.39
CA PRO A 518 -2.29 11.16 -17.09
C PRO A 518 -1.60 10.00 -16.37
N ALA A 519 -1.46 10.06 -15.05
CA ALA A 519 -0.88 8.96 -14.26
C ALA A 519 -1.74 7.69 -14.36
N ARG A 520 -3.08 7.85 -14.26
CA ARG A 520 -4.03 6.73 -14.31
C ARG A 520 -4.16 6.13 -15.72
N GLU A 521 -4.08 6.94 -16.77
CA GLU A 521 -4.00 6.46 -18.16
C GLU A 521 -2.75 5.64 -18.41
N LEU A 522 -1.62 6.11 -17.89
CA LEU A 522 -0.36 5.41 -18.01
C LEU A 522 -0.39 4.06 -17.28
N TYR A 523 -1.02 4.03 -16.10
CA TYR A 523 -1.28 2.80 -15.37
C TYR A 523 -2.19 1.85 -16.16
N TRP A 524 -3.32 2.33 -16.67
CA TRP A 524 -4.26 1.55 -17.48
C TRP A 524 -3.59 0.95 -18.72
N LYS A 525 -2.82 1.74 -19.48
CA LYS A 525 -2.06 1.26 -20.66
C LYS A 525 -1.15 0.08 -20.31
N ARG A 526 -0.62 0.02 -19.09
CA ARG A 526 0.35 -1.00 -18.64
C ARG A 526 -0.30 -2.21 -18.00
N THR A 527 -1.32 -2.01 -17.17
CA THR A 527 -1.93 -3.07 -16.36
C THR A 527 -3.22 -3.61 -16.98
N GLN A 528 -3.77 -2.90 -17.97
CA GLN A 528 -5.07 -3.17 -18.58
C GLN A 528 -6.23 -3.13 -17.58
N SER A 529 -6.02 -2.53 -16.40
CA SER A 529 -7.06 -2.30 -15.39
C SER A 529 -7.63 -0.89 -15.57
N PHE A 530 -8.88 -0.78 -16.02
CA PHE A 530 -9.50 0.51 -16.29
C PHE A 530 -10.08 1.17 -15.03
N LEU A 531 -10.46 0.36 -14.04
CA LEU A 531 -11.09 0.82 -12.79
C LEU A 531 -10.49 2.10 -12.18
N PRO A 532 -9.16 2.25 -11.98
CA PRO A 532 -8.64 3.45 -11.33
C PRO A 532 -8.69 4.71 -12.21
N LEU A 533 -8.62 4.53 -13.54
CA LEU A 533 -8.82 5.63 -14.50
C LEU A 533 -10.27 6.05 -14.53
N ARG A 534 -11.21 5.10 -14.62
CA ARG A 534 -12.65 5.35 -14.52
C ARG A 534 -13.02 6.18 -13.29
N GLN A 535 -12.51 5.80 -12.12
CA GLN A 535 -12.72 6.53 -10.87
C GLN A 535 -12.22 7.97 -10.94
N SER A 536 -11.08 8.22 -11.57
CA SER A 536 -10.55 9.58 -11.73
C SER A 536 -11.37 10.40 -12.71
N LEU A 537 -11.75 9.81 -13.86
CA LEU A 537 -12.60 10.46 -14.86
C LEU A 537 -13.95 10.86 -14.25
N GLN A 538 -14.67 9.94 -13.60
CA GLN A 538 -15.98 10.23 -13.02
C GLN A 538 -15.94 11.24 -11.87
N VAL A 539 -14.85 11.30 -11.09
CA VAL A 539 -14.74 12.25 -9.97
C VAL A 539 -14.36 13.64 -10.47
N ALA A 540 -13.51 13.72 -11.50
CA ALA A 540 -13.08 14.99 -12.09
C ALA A 540 -14.26 15.81 -12.66
N THR A 541 -15.32 15.13 -13.13
CA THR A 541 -16.51 15.82 -13.66
C THR A 541 -17.25 16.68 -12.64
N ARG A 542 -17.07 16.44 -11.33
CA ARG A 542 -17.72 17.23 -10.28
C ARG A 542 -17.29 18.69 -10.35
N ALA A 543 -15.98 18.93 -10.53
CA ALA A 543 -15.44 20.28 -10.61
C ALA A 543 -15.91 21.00 -11.88
N THR A 544 -15.82 20.34 -13.04
CA THR A 544 -16.22 20.93 -14.33
C THR A 544 -17.73 21.18 -14.42
N THR A 545 -18.55 20.29 -13.86
CA THR A 545 -20.02 20.49 -13.80
C THR A 545 -20.35 21.73 -12.95
N THR A 546 -19.67 21.90 -11.83
CA THR A 546 -19.89 23.04 -10.93
C THR A 546 -19.40 24.34 -11.57
N LEU A 547 -18.20 24.35 -12.14
CA LEU A 547 -17.66 25.51 -12.87
C LEU A 547 -18.53 25.90 -14.07
N SER A 548 -19.10 24.92 -14.78
CA SER A 548 -20.05 25.16 -15.86
C SER A 548 -21.29 25.90 -15.35
N ARG A 549 -21.89 25.41 -14.26
CA ARG A 549 -23.05 26.05 -13.61
C ARG A 549 -22.72 27.48 -13.16
N LEU A 550 -21.61 27.69 -12.45
CA LEU A 550 -21.19 29.01 -11.96
C LEU A 550 -20.99 30.00 -13.13
N ALA A 551 -20.35 29.56 -14.21
CA ALA A 551 -20.17 30.37 -15.41
C ALA A 551 -21.51 30.70 -16.09
N ALA A 552 -22.46 29.77 -16.14
CA ALA A 552 -23.79 30.00 -16.69
C ALA A 552 -24.57 31.03 -15.84
N GLU A 553 -24.56 30.89 -14.51
CA GLU A 553 -25.17 31.84 -13.56
C GLU A 553 -24.55 33.24 -13.65
N ALA A 554 -23.24 33.33 -13.94
CA ALA A 554 -22.53 34.57 -14.19
C ALA A 554 -22.78 35.17 -15.60
N GLY A 555 -23.60 34.54 -16.44
CA GLY A 555 -23.89 35.00 -17.81
C GLY A 555 -22.73 34.80 -18.79
N GLN A 556 -21.87 33.81 -18.56
CA GLN A 556 -20.68 33.50 -19.37
C GLN A 556 -20.86 32.17 -20.15
N PRO A 557 -21.75 32.12 -21.16
CA PRO A 557 -22.12 30.85 -21.82
C PRO A 557 -20.95 30.16 -22.53
N ALA A 558 -20.00 30.93 -23.08
CA ALA A 558 -18.81 30.35 -23.71
C ALA A 558 -17.84 29.69 -22.72
N GLN A 559 -17.82 30.14 -21.46
CA GLN A 559 -17.01 29.53 -20.41
C GLN A 559 -17.74 28.32 -19.81
N ALA A 560 -19.05 28.42 -19.64
CA ALA A 560 -19.89 27.29 -19.26
C ALA A 560 -19.74 26.11 -20.25
N ALA A 561 -19.82 26.40 -21.55
CA ALA A 561 -19.63 25.40 -22.60
C ALA A 561 -18.24 24.73 -22.55
N ARG A 562 -17.16 25.48 -22.32
CA ARG A 562 -15.80 24.90 -22.20
C ARG A 562 -15.68 23.92 -21.03
N TRP A 563 -16.24 24.29 -19.88
CA TRP A 563 -16.22 23.40 -18.71
C TRP A 563 -17.10 22.18 -18.93
N ALA A 564 -18.30 22.36 -19.49
CA ALA A 564 -19.18 21.26 -19.85
C ALA A 564 -18.54 20.30 -20.87
N GLU A 565 -17.84 20.83 -21.89
CA GLU A 565 -17.10 20.04 -22.88
C GLU A 565 -15.97 19.22 -22.23
N CYS A 566 -15.21 19.80 -21.31
CA CYS A 566 -14.19 19.08 -20.56
C CYS A 566 -14.79 17.93 -19.73
N GLY A 567 -15.85 18.21 -18.96
CA GLY A 567 -16.54 17.19 -18.16
C GLY A 567 -17.19 16.09 -19.00
N HIS A 568 -17.80 16.47 -20.12
CA HIS A 568 -18.41 15.55 -21.08
C HIS A 568 -17.36 14.61 -21.69
N GLY A 569 -16.20 15.14 -22.10
CA GLY A 569 -15.09 14.34 -22.63
C GLY A 569 -14.63 13.26 -21.64
N TRP A 570 -14.44 13.62 -20.36
CA TRP A 570 -14.03 12.67 -19.34
C TRP A 570 -15.10 11.60 -19.05
N ILE A 571 -16.37 11.98 -18.94
CA ILE A 571 -17.41 11.00 -18.62
C ILE A 571 -17.70 10.06 -19.79
N CYS A 572 -17.66 10.55 -21.03
CA CYS A 572 -17.83 9.71 -22.21
C CYS A 572 -16.67 8.70 -22.32
N GLN A 573 -15.43 9.13 -22.10
CA GLN A 573 -14.29 8.21 -22.01
C GLN A 573 -14.51 7.11 -20.95
N ALA A 574 -15.10 7.45 -19.79
CA ALA A 574 -15.42 6.48 -18.76
C ALA A 574 -16.55 5.53 -19.17
N LEU A 575 -17.60 6.06 -19.82
CA LEU A 575 -18.78 5.29 -20.23
C LEU A 575 -18.53 4.37 -21.43
N ASP A 576 -17.58 4.72 -22.30
CA ASP A 576 -17.27 3.98 -23.53
C ASP A 576 -16.43 2.72 -23.27
N ASP A 577 -15.93 2.55 -22.03
CA ASP A 577 -15.17 1.36 -21.64
C ASP A 577 -16.07 0.16 -21.28
N ARG A 578 -15.60 -1.03 -21.66
CA ARG A 578 -16.30 -2.30 -21.45
C ARG A 578 -16.47 -2.67 -19.97
N GLU A 579 -15.52 -2.33 -19.09
CA GLU A 579 -15.60 -2.61 -17.66
C GLU A 579 -16.69 -1.75 -17.01
N THR A 580 -16.88 -0.52 -17.49
CA THR A 580 -17.98 0.35 -17.06
C THR A 580 -19.33 -0.21 -17.50
N ALA A 581 -19.45 -0.71 -18.73
CA ALA A 581 -20.67 -1.37 -19.19
C ALA A 581 -21.02 -2.61 -18.32
N ALA A 582 -20.02 -3.42 -17.97
CA ALA A 582 -20.20 -4.57 -17.09
C ALA A 582 -20.61 -4.17 -15.67
N LEU A 583 -20.04 -3.07 -15.13
CA LEU A 583 -20.44 -2.51 -13.84
C LEU A 583 -21.92 -2.09 -13.83
N LEU A 584 -22.34 -1.38 -14.87
CA LEU A 584 -23.70 -0.83 -15.00
C LEU A 584 -24.77 -1.89 -15.27
N ALA A 585 -24.37 -3.12 -15.62
CA ALA A 585 -25.30 -4.23 -15.83
C ALA A 585 -26.00 -4.69 -14.53
N ARG A 586 -25.52 -4.26 -13.36
CA ARG A 586 -26.12 -4.60 -12.06
C ARG A 586 -26.21 -3.36 -11.15
N PRO A 587 -27.36 -3.13 -10.49
CA PRO A 587 -27.51 -2.04 -9.52
C PRO A 587 -26.76 -2.39 -8.23
N THR A 588 -25.49 -1.97 -8.20
CA THR A 588 -24.54 -2.13 -7.09
C THR A 588 -24.11 -0.76 -6.57
N GLU A 589 -23.52 -0.70 -5.37
CA GLU A 589 -23.06 0.57 -4.79
C GLU A 589 -22.07 1.30 -5.73
N PRO A 590 -21.04 0.64 -6.30
CA PRO A 590 -20.12 1.34 -7.20
C PRO A 590 -20.79 1.81 -8.51
N ALA A 591 -21.83 1.11 -8.97
CA ALA A 591 -22.60 1.53 -10.14
C ALA A 591 -23.45 2.77 -9.82
N ALA A 592 -24.15 2.77 -8.68
CA ALA A 592 -24.93 3.92 -8.22
C ALA A 592 -24.06 5.17 -8.02
N HIS A 593 -22.90 5.04 -7.38
CA HIS A 593 -21.94 6.15 -7.22
C HIS A 593 -21.41 6.68 -8.56
N PHE A 594 -21.16 5.79 -9.53
CA PHE A 594 -20.78 6.23 -10.88
C PHE A 594 -21.91 7.02 -11.54
N CYS A 595 -23.14 6.51 -11.51
CA CYS A 595 -24.30 7.18 -12.11
C CYS A 595 -24.56 8.57 -11.51
N LEU A 596 -24.46 8.71 -10.19
CA LEU A 596 -24.66 9.99 -9.49
C LEU A 596 -23.60 11.05 -9.82
N LEU A 597 -22.46 10.67 -10.42
CA LEU A 597 -21.46 11.61 -10.94
C LEU A 597 -21.54 11.79 -12.47
N ALA A 598 -21.99 10.75 -13.17
CA ALA A 598 -22.14 10.78 -14.62
C ALA A 598 -23.31 11.66 -15.07
N VAL A 599 -24.49 11.46 -14.48
CA VAL A 599 -25.73 12.17 -14.86
C VAL A 599 -25.58 13.70 -14.77
N PRO A 600 -25.05 14.30 -13.69
CA PRO A 600 -24.84 15.74 -13.64
C PRO A 600 -23.95 16.29 -14.78
N ALA A 601 -22.92 15.54 -15.16
CA ALA A 601 -21.98 15.96 -16.22
C ALA A 601 -22.64 15.91 -17.61
N LEU A 602 -23.42 14.87 -17.87
CA LEU A 602 -24.19 14.74 -19.12
C LEU A 602 -25.25 15.85 -19.24
N LEU A 603 -26.00 16.11 -18.16
CA LEU A 603 -26.99 17.18 -18.14
C LEU A 603 -26.35 18.57 -18.30
N ALA A 604 -25.20 18.82 -17.68
CA ALA A 604 -24.47 20.07 -17.87
C ALA A 604 -24.00 20.27 -19.33
N ALA A 605 -23.66 19.19 -20.03
CA ALA A 605 -23.32 19.23 -21.46
C ALA A 605 -24.53 19.55 -22.34
N VAL A 606 -25.72 19.02 -22.01
CA VAL A 606 -26.97 19.35 -22.70
C VAL A 606 -27.35 20.81 -22.45
N ASP A 607 -27.34 21.27 -21.20
CA ASP A 607 -27.72 22.64 -20.83
C ASP A 607 -26.80 23.70 -21.46
N ALA A 608 -25.50 23.39 -21.59
CA ALA A 608 -24.53 24.28 -22.23
C ALA A 608 -24.49 24.18 -23.77
N GLY A 609 -25.34 23.34 -24.37
CA GLY A 609 -25.40 23.14 -25.83
C GLY A 609 -24.21 22.40 -26.44
N VAL A 610 -23.47 21.64 -25.61
CA VAL A 610 -22.32 20.82 -26.04
C VAL A 610 -22.78 19.45 -26.54
N ALA A 611 -23.83 18.89 -25.96
CA ALA A 611 -24.39 17.58 -26.29
C ALA A 611 -25.86 17.66 -26.68
N GLY A 612 -26.35 16.63 -27.40
CA GLY A 612 -27.73 16.53 -27.89
C GLY A 612 -28.67 15.72 -26.98
N PRO A 613 -29.93 15.53 -27.41
CA PRO A 613 -30.96 14.81 -26.65
C PRO A 613 -30.61 13.36 -26.28
N ASP A 614 -29.75 12.69 -27.04
CA ASP A 614 -29.32 11.31 -26.76
C ASP A 614 -28.69 11.16 -25.36
N GLU A 615 -28.03 12.21 -24.85
CA GLU A 615 -27.44 12.20 -23.51
C GLU A 615 -28.48 12.37 -22.38
N VAL A 616 -29.66 12.92 -22.70
CA VAL A 616 -30.81 12.95 -21.78
C VAL A 616 -31.34 11.53 -21.56
N GLU A 617 -31.57 10.79 -22.65
CA GLU A 617 -32.00 9.38 -22.59
C GLU A 617 -30.96 8.50 -21.88
N ARG A 618 -29.67 8.74 -22.14
CA ARG A 618 -28.58 8.07 -21.41
C ARG A 618 -28.61 8.38 -19.92
N SER A 619 -28.84 9.63 -19.56
CA SER A 619 -28.94 10.07 -18.17
C SER A 619 -30.10 9.40 -17.42
N GLU A 620 -31.25 9.22 -18.06
CA GLU A 620 -32.37 8.49 -17.47
C GLU A 620 -32.03 7.04 -17.15
N ARG A 621 -31.40 6.33 -18.10
CA ARG A 621 -30.97 4.94 -17.89
C ARG A 621 -29.98 4.82 -16.74
N LEU A 622 -29.03 5.74 -16.65
CA LEU A 622 -28.04 5.76 -15.56
C LEU A 622 -28.70 6.04 -14.21
N LEU A 623 -29.61 7.01 -14.14
CA LEU A 623 -30.31 7.34 -12.89
C LEU A 623 -31.15 6.16 -12.38
N ALA A 624 -31.81 5.42 -13.28
CA ALA A 624 -32.59 4.23 -12.91
C ALA A 624 -31.72 3.15 -12.21
N VAL A 625 -30.46 2.95 -12.64
CA VAL A 625 -29.53 2.03 -11.98
C VAL A 625 -29.24 2.44 -10.53
N ALA A 626 -29.10 3.75 -10.27
CA ALA A 626 -28.88 4.26 -8.93
C ALA A 626 -30.12 4.08 -8.05
N GLU A 627 -31.31 4.42 -8.56
CA GLU A 627 -32.59 4.27 -7.86
C GLU A 627 -32.88 2.80 -7.50
N ASP A 628 -32.61 1.87 -8.41
CA ASP A 628 -32.74 0.43 -8.16
C ASP A 628 -31.87 -0.06 -7.00
N TRP A 629 -30.64 0.44 -6.92
CA TRP A 629 -29.74 0.10 -5.83
C TRP A 629 -30.22 0.71 -4.51
N VAL A 630 -30.60 1.99 -4.47
CA VAL A 630 -31.10 2.66 -3.26
C VAL A 630 -32.33 1.96 -2.68
N ARG A 631 -33.29 1.57 -3.53
CA ARG A 631 -34.48 0.82 -3.12
C ARG A 631 -34.13 -0.48 -2.41
N ARG A 632 -33.12 -1.20 -2.93
CA ARG A 632 -32.67 -2.46 -2.38
C ARG A 632 -32.02 -2.28 -1.00
N VAL A 633 -31.13 -1.32 -0.84
CA VAL A 633 -30.32 -1.17 0.40
C VAL A 633 -31.06 -0.49 1.54
N THR A 634 -32.07 0.33 1.25
CA THR A 634 -32.87 1.02 2.27
C THR A 634 -34.15 0.27 2.66
N GLY A 635 -34.38 -0.93 2.11
CA GLY A 635 -35.63 -1.67 2.30
C GLY A 635 -36.86 -0.88 1.84
N GLY A 636 -36.71 -0.03 0.82
CA GLY A 636 -37.74 0.86 0.30
C GLY A 636 -37.87 2.22 0.99
N SER A 637 -37.09 2.49 2.04
CA SER A 637 -37.08 3.80 2.72
C SER A 637 -36.05 4.75 2.10
N GLU A 638 -36.21 5.09 0.83
CA GLU A 638 -35.23 5.85 0.03
C GLU A 638 -34.80 7.18 0.68
N ALA A 639 -35.69 7.84 1.41
CA ALA A 639 -35.42 9.10 2.12
C ALA A 639 -34.33 8.98 3.21
N SER A 640 -34.04 7.77 3.68
CA SER A 640 -32.97 7.50 4.65
C SER A 640 -31.58 7.45 4.02
N TYR A 641 -31.50 7.38 2.68
CA TYR A 641 -30.22 7.31 1.98
C TYR A 641 -29.50 8.66 1.95
N SER A 642 -28.19 8.64 2.17
CA SER A 642 -27.35 9.82 2.32
C SER A 642 -27.31 10.75 1.10
N HIS A 643 -27.59 10.25 -0.11
CA HIS A 643 -27.65 11.03 -1.35
C HIS A 643 -29.08 11.23 -1.89
N TYR A 644 -30.11 11.01 -1.07
CA TYR A 644 -31.52 11.13 -1.50
C TYR A 644 -31.84 12.46 -2.19
N HIS A 645 -31.41 13.59 -1.61
CA HIS A 645 -31.70 14.91 -2.19
C HIS A 645 -31.09 15.12 -3.58
N LEU A 646 -29.86 14.64 -3.80
CA LEU A 646 -29.22 14.70 -5.11
C LEU A 646 -30.02 13.87 -6.14
N MET A 647 -30.41 12.65 -5.77
CA MET A 647 -31.16 11.76 -6.66
C MET A 647 -32.53 12.35 -7.03
N ALA A 648 -33.25 12.90 -6.04
CA ALA A 648 -34.52 13.58 -6.25
C ALA A 648 -34.37 14.83 -7.13
N ASP A 649 -33.29 15.59 -6.97
CA ASP A 649 -33.01 16.76 -7.81
C ASP A 649 -32.74 16.40 -9.27
N LEU A 650 -31.92 15.37 -9.50
CA LEU A 650 -31.63 14.86 -10.85
C LEU A 650 -32.88 14.34 -11.55
N ARG A 651 -33.75 13.63 -10.82
CA ARG A 651 -35.04 13.15 -11.35
C ARG A 651 -35.92 14.33 -11.81
N ARG A 652 -36.07 15.35 -10.96
CA ARG A 652 -36.84 16.56 -11.32
C ARG A 652 -36.27 17.29 -12.54
N ARG A 653 -34.94 17.40 -12.68
CA ARG A 653 -34.31 18.00 -13.85
C ARG A 653 -34.60 17.22 -15.13
N LEU A 654 -34.53 15.89 -15.08
CA LEU A 654 -34.85 15.04 -16.24
C LEU A 654 -36.32 15.18 -16.65
N ASP A 655 -37.24 15.15 -15.69
CA ASP A 655 -38.69 15.30 -15.96
C ASP A 655 -39.00 16.68 -16.59
N ALA A 656 -38.27 17.73 -16.18
CA ALA A 656 -38.41 19.08 -16.72
C ALA A 656 -37.88 19.25 -18.15
N ILE A 657 -37.00 18.36 -18.64
CA ILE A 657 -36.48 18.42 -20.03
C ILE A 657 -37.48 17.80 -21.02
N TRP A 658 -38.31 16.87 -20.57
CA TRP A 658 -39.31 16.19 -21.40
C TRP A 658 -40.69 16.88 -21.44
N THR A 659 -40.91 17.82 -20.54
CA THR A 659 -42.15 18.62 -20.44
C THR A 659 -42.00 19.94 -21.17
#